data_AF-A0A2A5CC02-F1
#
_entry.id   AF-A0A2A5CC02-F1
#
_cell.length_a   1.000
_cell.length_b   1.000
_cell.length_c   1.000
_cell.angle_alpha   90.00
_cell.angle_beta   90.00
_cell.angle_gamma   90.00
#
_symmetry.space_group_name_H-M   'P 1'
#
loop_
_entity.id
_entity.type
_entity.pdbx_description
1 polymer ?
#
loop_
_entity_poly.entity_id
_entity_poly.type
_entity_poly.pdbx_seq_one_letter_code
_entity_poly.pdbx_strand_id
1 'polypeptide(L)'
;MVAKKQLLSIVLGLLVSTCLSAQEPIAELETYTAEQAERGRGLYATHCSACHGAALEGGLAATLTGTTFKVIWSRPTVSVDDLHFIISTTMPVFQGGSLSEAEYLDILAYILQGNDVPAGEEALRLDRQYLAAIKMASDEEVSSLAAPEFIAGEEGLTPSGTGPSNEELLQASPDGSNWLHYTRDYQGTRYSPLSEINTSNASKLNVQCIFQVGVEGPFQTGPLVYEGIMYINGVHATLAIDPVSCKTLWRYEWEPLDRESWSRNRGVAIQDGYVIRGTADGYLIALDAADGKLLWARQVANPWVGETFTMPPMIFEDKILIGPAGSENAISGWVGAFSLMDGEPIWRFNTVPGATRAGGETWGNPEGILLGGGAVWTPFTLDAERRELFVAVTNPAPDLPAFLRPGANLYTNSVVVLDVDTGELQWHDQIVPADDHDWDLTQVSPLFSARIAGKDRDVVTTVGKDGLLHVIDRRTHERLYEVEVTTRENVDAPVTPEGVYACPGLLGGVQWNGPALHQGAGVLVTPAVDYCSTYYADEEVRYVEGQGYLGGHRDFLDDWSGWLTATDISDGSIRWKYQSERPMVAAVTTTGGGLVLAGELTGSFIALDVESGEVLYRFQTGGPMAGGISTYEVDGKQYIAVASGDPLIRWVKDGHNGSATILIFALPN
;
A
#
# COMPACT_ATOMS: atom_id res chain seq x y z
N MET A 1 17.83 75.49 -52.50
CA MET A 1 18.71 76.48 -51.84
C MET A 1 18.77 76.12 -50.36
N VAL A 2 19.93 75.69 -49.85
CA VAL A 2 20.74 76.40 -48.83
C VAL A 2 20.08 76.32 -47.42
N ALA A 3 20.66 75.83 -46.33
CA ALA A 3 22.02 75.45 -45.98
C ALA A 3 22.06 74.52 -44.75
N LYS A 4 23.20 73.82 -44.65
CA LYS A 4 23.76 73.06 -43.54
C LYS A 4 23.76 73.81 -42.20
N LYS A 5 23.48 73.08 -41.10
CA LYS A 5 24.14 73.26 -39.80
C LYS A 5 24.71 71.91 -39.37
N GLN A 6 26.03 71.86 -39.22
CA GLN A 6 26.80 70.75 -38.68
C GLN A 6 26.64 70.73 -37.15
N LEU A 7 26.31 69.58 -36.58
CA LEU A 7 26.72 69.22 -35.23
C LEU A 7 27.63 67.99 -35.33
N LEU A 8 28.84 68.14 -34.81
CA LEU A 8 29.83 67.10 -34.63
C LEU A 8 29.41 66.27 -33.40
N SER A 9 29.06 65.00 -33.59
CA SER A 9 28.98 64.03 -32.49
C SER A 9 30.03 62.96 -32.74
N ILE A 10 30.95 62.85 -31.78
CA ILE A 10 32.04 61.88 -31.75
C ILE A 10 31.43 60.48 -31.59
N VAL A 11 31.69 59.60 -32.56
CA VAL A 11 31.36 58.17 -32.46
C VAL A 11 32.48 57.51 -31.67
N LEU A 12 32.20 57.17 -30.41
CA LEU A 12 33.03 56.28 -29.61
C LEU A 12 32.55 54.85 -29.88
N GLY A 13 33.34 54.07 -30.63
CA GLY A 13 33.07 52.65 -30.85
C GLY A 13 33.28 51.87 -29.55
N LEU A 14 32.21 51.40 -28.92
CA LEU A 14 32.29 50.35 -27.92
C LEU A 14 32.43 49.00 -28.63
N LEU A 15 33.63 48.44 -28.55
CA LEU A 15 33.86 46.99 -28.69
C LEU A 15 33.19 46.31 -27.49
N VAL A 16 32.01 45.71 -27.70
CA VAL A 16 31.42 44.78 -26.75
C VAL A 16 32.24 43.49 -26.84
N SER A 17 33.18 43.34 -25.92
CA SER A 17 33.89 42.07 -25.70
C SER A 17 32.88 41.09 -25.09
N THR A 18 32.40 40.15 -25.88
CA THR A 18 31.69 38.97 -25.37
C THR A 18 32.66 38.17 -24.54
N CYS A 19 32.63 38.34 -23.22
CA CYS A 19 33.20 37.36 -22.30
C CYS A 19 32.32 36.11 -22.40
N LEU A 20 32.73 35.14 -23.22
CA LEU A 20 32.42 33.75 -22.92
C LEU A 20 33.08 33.48 -21.55
N SER A 21 32.25 33.40 -20.51
CA SER A 21 32.66 32.70 -19.30
C SER A 21 32.95 31.27 -19.72
N ALA A 22 34.23 30.90 -19.80
CA ALA A 22 34.60 29.51 -19.75
C ALA A 22 34.02 28.96 -18.44
N GLN A 23 33.21 27.90 -18.53
CA GLN A 23 32.93 27.04 -17.39
C GLN A 23 34.30 26.58 -16.87
N GLU A 24 34.66 26.98 -15.65
CA GLU A 24 35.83 26.40 -15.00
C GLU A 24 35.62 24.88 -14.93
N PRO A 25 36.67 24.07 -15.21
CA PRO A 25 36.58 22.65 -14.97
C PRO A 25 36.26 22.46 -13.49
N ILE A 26 35.27 21.62 -13.19
CA ILE A 26 34.97 21.19 -11.81
C ILE A 26 36.30 20.74 -11.21
N ALA A 27 36.87 21.52 -10.29
CA ALA A 27 37.98 21.04 -9.47
C ALA A 27 37.52 19.71 -8.88
N GLU A 28 38.32 18.64 -9.05
CA GLU A 28 38.00 17.32 -8.51
C GLU A 28 37.58 17.51 -7.06
N LEU A 29 36.28 17.35 -6.80
CA LEU A 29 35.72 17.53 -5.47
C LEU A 29 36.40 16.47 -4.61
N GLU A 30 37.30 16.88 -3.71
CA GLU A 30 37.93 15.95 -2.78
C GLU A 30 36.82 15.33 -1.91
N THR A 31 36.62 14.02 -1.99
CA THR A 31 35.47 13.34 -1.36
C THR A 31 35.83 12.72 -0.01
N TYR A 32 36.63 11.66 0.01
CA TYR A 32 37.02 10.93 1.22
C TYR A 32 38.44 10.36 1.08
N THR A 33 39.15 10.13 2.19
CA THR A 33 40.45 9.44 2.14
C THR A 33 40.31 7.92 2.22
N ALA A 34 41.27 7.19 1.66
CA ALA A 34 41.29 5.72 1.75
C ALA A 34 41.30 5.23 3.21
N GLU A 35 42.02 5.92 4.10
CA GLU A 35 42.03 5.62 5.53
C GLU A 35 40.66 5.87 6.20
N GLN A 36 39.91 6.86 5.71
CA GLN A 36 38.56 7.14 6.19
C GLN A 36 37.61 5.99 5.85
N ALA A 37 37.60 5.56 4.59
CA ALA A 37 36.77 4.45 4.15
C ALA A 37 37.13 3.13 4.86
N GLU A 38 38.41 2.86 5.14
CA GLU A 38 38.81 1.65 5.86
C GLU A 38 38.32 1.64 7.32
N ARG A 39 38.34 2.79 8.02
CA ARG A 39 37.70 2.89 9.34
C ARG A 39 36.19 2.68 9.25
N GLY A 40 35.57 3.29 8.24
CA GLY A 40 34.16 3.15 7.91
C GLY A 40 33.72 1.72 7.71
N ARG A 41 34.52 0.93 6.99
CA ARG A 41 34.30 -0.50 6.77
C ARG A 41 34.21 -1.28 8.07
N GLY A 42 35.10 -1.00 9.03
CA GLY A 42 35.09 -1.65 10.34
C GLY A 42 33.85 -1.32 11.16
N LEU A 43 33.43 -0.05 11.16
CA LEU A 43 32.21 0.41 11.82
C LEU A 43 30.96 -0.20 11.16
N TYR A 44 30.88 -0.15 9.83
CA TYR A 44 29.80 -0.74 9.04
C TYR A 44 29.62 -2.24 9.33
N ALA A 45 30.72 -3.01 9.38
CA ALA A 45 30.69 -4.43 9.70
C ALA A 45 30.18 -4.73 11.11
N THR A 46 30.30 -3.77 12.03
CA THR A 46 29.82 -3.91 13.41
C THR A 46 28.35 -3.54 13.54
N HIS A 47 27.91 -2.52 12.80
CA HIS A 47 26.65 -1.83 13.07
C HIS A 47 25.57 -1.99 11.98
N CYS A 48 25.96 -2.27 10.74
CA CYS A 48 25.06 -2.18 9.58
C CYS A 48 24.95 -3.48 8.79
N SER A 49 26.02 -4.30 8.75
CA SER A 49 26.10 -5.46 7.85
C SER A 49 25.08 -6.56 8.13
N ALA A 50 24.51 -6.62 9.34
CA ALA A 50 23.46 -7.57 9.68
C ALA A 50 22.19 -7.37 8.83
N CYS A 51 21.91 -6.15 8.37
CA CYS A 51 20.75 -5.83 7.54
C CYS A 51 21.12 -5.59 6.07
N HIS A 52 22.25 -4.93 5.82
CA HIS A 52 22.65 -4.46 4.48
C HIS A 52 23.72 -5.32 3.80
N GLY A 53 24.04 -6.49 4.35
CA GLY A 53 25.06 -7.40 3.81
C GLY A 53 26.49 -6.97 4.17
N ALA A 54 27.46 -7.87 4.02
CA ALA A 54 28.84 -7.61 4.46
C ALA A 54 29.59 -6.64 3.53
N ALA A 55 29.17 -6.57 2.28
CA ALA A 55 29.72 -5.80 1.18
C ALA A 55 28.67 -4.86 0.55
N LEU A 56 27.69 -4.39 1.33
CA LEU A 56 26.63 -3.45 0.92
C LEU A 56 25.61 -4.03 -0.08
N GLU A 57 25.61 -5.35 -0.28
CA GLU A 57 24.77 -6.08 -1.23
C GLU A 57 23.29 -6.15 -0.83
N GLY A 58 22.94 -5.67 0.36
CA GLY A 58 21.59 -5.76 0.92
C GLY A 58 21.33 -7.07 1.66
N GLY A 59 20.07 -7.33 1.96
CA GLY A 59 19.62 -8.54 2.67
C GLY A 59 18.25 -8.32 3.27
N LEU A 60 18.18 -8.18 4.60
CA LEU A 60 16.93 -7.79 5.28
C LEU A 60 16.52 -6.34 4.98
N ALA A 61 17.48 -5.51 4.57
CA ALA A 61 17.27 -4.14 4.12
C ALA A 61 17.81 -3.96 2.68
N ALA A 62 17.50 -2.80 2.09
CA ALA A 62 17.89 -2.47 0.73
C ALA A 62 19.41 -2.52 0.53
N THR A 63 19.86 -2.83 -0.70
CA THR A 63 21.25 -2.68 -1.09
C THR A 63 21.70 -1.23 -0.98
N LEU A 64 22.94 -1.01 -0.55
CA LEU A 64 23.57 0.30 -0.45
C LEU A 64 24.60 0.53 -1.58
N THR A 65 24.54 -0.28 -2.62
CA THR A 65 25.41 -0.20 -3.80
C THR A 65 24.65 -0.45 -5.10
N GLY A 66 25.32 -0.20 -6.22
CA GLY A 66 24.79 -0.51 -7.56
C GLY A 66 24.07 0.67 -8.21
N THR A 67 23.73 0.51 -9.49
CA THR A 67 23.25 1.60 -10.36
C THR A 67 22.04 2.33 -9.79
N THR A 68 21.03 1.61 -9.30
CA THR A 68 19.82 2.21 -8.71
C THR A 68 20.17 3.06 -7.48
N PHE A 69 21.01 2.58 -6.58
CA PHE A 69 21.44 3.33 -5.39
C PHE A 69 22.18 4.61 -5.77
N LYS A 70 23.17 4.51 -6.67
CA LYS A 70 23.93 5.66 -7.16
C LYS A 70 23.02 6.72 -7.80
N VAL A 71 22.05 6.29 -8.61
CA VAL A 71 21.12 7.19 -9.28
C VAL A 71 20.19 7.87 -8.28
N ILE A 72 19.62 7.14 -7.31
CA ILE A 72 18.79 7.74 -6.24
C ILE A 72 19.51 8.95 -5.66
N TRP A 73 20.73 8.78 -5.14
CA TRP A 73 21.48 9.83 -4.44
C TRP A 73 22.16 10.88 -5.34
N SER A 74 21.91 10.82 -6.65
CA SER A 74 22.44 11.78 -7.62
C SER A 74 21.36 12.61 -8.30
N ARG A 75 20.08 12.32 -8.07
CA ARG A 75 18.94 13.10 -8.60
C ARG A 75 18.97 14.56 -8.12
N PRO A 76 18.26 15.48 -8.80
CA PRO A 76 18.25 16.90 -8.40
C PRO A 76 17.60 17.20 -7.04
N THR A 77 16.76 16.30 -6.54
CA THR A 77 15.90 16.47 -5.35
C THR A 77 16.48 15.86 -4.07
N VAL A 78 17.57 15.09 -4.18
CA VAL A 78 18.24 14.43 -3.06
C VAL A 78 19.76 14.47 -3.27
N SER A 79 20.52 14.25 -2.20
CA SER A 79 21.96 14.42 -2.20
C SER A 79 22.67 13.50 -1.21
N VAL A 80 24.01 13.47 -1.27
CA VAL A 80 24.83 12.72 -0.30
C VAL A 80 24.70 13.29 1.12
N ASP A 81 24.36 14.57 1.28
CA ASP A 81 24.01 15.15 2.59
C ASP A 81 22.71 14.55 3.15
N ASP A 82 21.72 14.28 2.28
CA ASP A 82 20.48 13.61 2.69
C ASP A 82 20.75 12.15 3.09
N LEU A 83 21.63 11.45 2.36
CA LEU A 83 22.07 10.11 2.73
C LEU A 83 22.78 10.12 4.08
N HIS A 84 23.68 11.08 4.33
CA HIS A 84 24.33 11.25 5.62
C HIS A 84 23.30 11.43 6.75
N PHE A 85 22.34 12.33 6.55
CA PHE A 85 21.25 12.58 7.50
C PHE A 85 20.48 11.31 7.83
N ILE A 86 20.10 10.51 6.82
CA ILE A 86 19.37 9.26 7.04
C ILE A 86 20.22 8.26 7.82
N ILE A 87 21.49 8.10 7.46
CA ILE A 87 22.38 7.18 8.18
C ILE A 87 22.51 7.62 9.64
N SER A 88 22.77 8.89 9.91
CA SER A 88 23.02 9.35 11.28
C SER A 88 21.78 9.33 12.17
N THR A 89 20.58 9.49 11.61
CA THR A 89 19.32 9.55 12.36
C THR A 89 18.58 8.23 12.45
N THR A 90 18.80 7.30 11.53
CA THR A 90 18.04 6.03 11.47
C THR A 90 18.89 4.79 11.72
N MET A 91 20.22 4.92 11.65
CA MET A 91 21.15 3.80 11.83
C MET A 91 22.04 3.98 13.07
N PRO A 92 22.40 2.89 13.77
CA PRO A 92 21.89 1.53 13.60
C PRO A 92 20.39 1.46 13.92
N VAL A 93 19.68 0.47 13.38
CA VAL A 93 18.21 0.37 13.54
C VAL A 93 17.82 0.44 15.03
N PHE A 94 16.86 1.30 15.37
CA PHE A 94 16.42 1.63 16.74
C PHE A 94 17.47 2.32 17.63
N GLN A 95 18.62 2.72 17.08
CA GLN A 95 19.73 3.34 17.78
C GLN A 95 20.33 4.50 16.96
N GLY A 96 19.51 5.17 16.16
CA GLY A 96 19.90 6.40 15.46
C GLY A 96 20.57 7.40 16.42
N GLY A 97 21.60 8.09 15.95
CA GLY A 97 22.38 9.04 16.75
C GLY A 97 23.29 8.40 17.81
N SER A 98 23.43 7.08 17.86
CA SER A 98 24.28 6.40 18.86
C SER A 98 25.78 6.47 18.59
N LEU A 99 26.19 6.68 17.34
CA LEU A 99 27.59 6.89 16.95
C LEU A 99 27.94 8.37 16.91
N SER A 100 29.23 8.69 17.00
CA SER A 100 29.70 10.06 16.80
C SER A 100 29.60 10.47 15.32
N GLU A 101 29.47 11.78 15.07
CA GLU A 101 29.45 12.34 13.71
C GLU A 101 30.65 11.89 12.86
N ALA A 102 31.84 11.77 13.46
CA ALA A 102 33.02 11.29 12.75
C ALA A 102 32.90 9.82 12.32
N GLU A 103 32.25 8.98 13.13
CA GLU A 103 31.99 7.58 12.81
C GLU A 103 30.96 7.44 11.69
N TYR A 104 29.92 8.28 11.66
CA TYR A 104 28.96 8.30 10.55
C TYR A 104 29.60 8.76 9.24
N LEU A 105 30.46 9.78 9.27
CA LEU A 105 31.23 10.19 8.09
C LEU A 105 32.19 9.10 7.62
N ASP A 106 32.82 8.36 8.53
CA ASP A 106 33.64 7.21 8.18
C ASP A 106 32.79 6.13 7.47
N ILE A 107 31.61 5.78 8.00
CA ILE A 107 30.69 4.83 7.34
C ILE A 107 30.25 5.33 5.96
N LEU A 108 29.92 6.63 5.83
CA LEU A 108 29.56 7.23 4.55
C LEU A 108 30.70 7.13 3.53
N ALA A 109 31.95 7.34 3.94
CA ALA A 109 33.12 7.15 3.08
C ALA A 109 33.22 5.71 2.54
N TYR A 110 32.91 4.70 3.37
CA TYR A 110 32.86 3.30 2.92
C TYR A 110 31.74 3.05 1.90
N ILE A 111 30.56 3.64 2.09
CA ILE A 111 29.45 3.54 1.12
C ILE A 111 29.80 4.22 -0.20
N LEU A 112 30.41 5.41 -0.16
CA LEU A 112 30.89 6.12 -1.35
C LEU A 112 31.95 5.28 -2.10
N GLN A 113 32.89 4.68 -1.36
CA GLN A 113 33.88 3.76 -1.94
C GLN A 113 33.24 2.55 -2.62
N GLY A 114 32.23 1.94 -1.99
CA GLY A 114 31.50 0.80 -2.57
C GLY A 114 30.72 1.16 -3.84
N ASN A 115 30.53 2.45 -4.12
CA ASN A 115 29.81 2.99 -5.27
C ASN A 115 30.74 3.69 -6.28
N ASP A 116 32.03 3.38 -6.25
CA ASP A 116 33.05 3.86 -7.20
C ASP A 116 33.23 5.39 -7.21
N VAL A 117 32.85 6.08 -6.13
CA VAL A 117 33.18 7.52 -5.97
C VAL A 117 34.70 7.64 -5.77
N PRO A 118 35.42 8.47 -6.55
CA PRO A 118 36.87 8.56 -6.44
C PRO A 118 37.31 9.15 -5.08
N ALA A 119 38.29 8.52 -4.43
CA ALA A 119 38.89 9.04 -3.20
C ALA A 119 39.70 10.32 -3.45
N GLY A 120 39.68 11.24 -2.46
CA GLY A 120 40.47 12.46 -2.43
C GLY A 120 41.61 12.43 -1.39
N GLU A 121 42.28 13.56 -1.20
CA GLU A 121 43.35 13.72 -0.20
C GLU A 121 42.83 14.20 1.17
N GLU A 122 41.65 14.82 1.21
CA GLU A 122 40.98 15.25 2.44
C GLU A 122 39.85 14.30 2.87
N ALA A 123 39.62 14.23 4.18
CA ALA A 123 38.51 13.47 4.74
C ALA A 123 37.19 14.22 4.57
N LEU A 124 36.07 13.50 4.47
CA LEU A 124 34.73 14.09 4.45
C LEU A 124 34.55 15.03 5.64
N ARG A 125 33.95 16.19 5.36
CA ARG A 125 33.63 17.21 6.34
C ARG A 125 32.12 17.26 6.52
N LEU A 126 31.66 17.43 7.77
CA LEU A 126 30.26 17.69 8.07
C LEU A 126 29.90 19.12 7.66
N ASP A 127 29.70 19.32 6.37
CA ASP A 127 29.23 20.57 5.77
C ASP A 127 28.19 20.24 4.70
N ARG A 128 26.97 20.75 4.88
CA ARG A 128 25.82 20.37 4.04
C ARG A 128 26.04 20.71 2.57
N GLN A 129 26.63 21.87 2.28
CA GLN A 129 26.86 22.29 0.88
C GLN A 129 27.92 21.42 0.20
N TYR A 130 28.98 21.10 0.92
CA TYR A 130 30.04 20.21 0.46
C TYR A 130 29.53 18.78 0.22
N LEU A 131 28.83 18.17 1.20
CA LEU A 131 28.27 16.84 1.04
C LEU A 131 27.24 16.80 -0.10
N ALA A 132 26.38 17.82 -0.21
CA ALA A 132 25.37 17.88 -1.26
C ALA A 132 25.96 18.02 -2.69
N ALA A 133 27.21 18.48 -2.82
CA ALA A 133 27.90 18.58 -4.10
C ALA A 133 28.48 17.24 -4.60
N ILE A 134 28.61 16.23 -3.72
CA ILE A 134 29.10 14.90 -4.10
C ILE A 134 28.03 14.19 -4.93
N LYS A 135 28.43 13.66 -6.09
CA LYS A 135 27.58 12.86 -6.98
C LYS A 135 28.11 11.43 -7.08
N MET A 136 27.21 10.45 -7.01
CA MET A 136 27.53 9.02 -7.16
C MET A 136 27.31 8.52 -8.59
N ALA A 137 26.46 9.18 -9.36
CA ALA A 137 26.17 8.89 -10.75
C ALA A 137 26.24 10.18 -11.59
N SER A 138 26.63 10.02 -12.85
CA SER A 138 26.57 11.08 -13.86
C SER A 138 25.13 11.40 -14.26
N ASP A 139 24.92 12.60 -14.83
CA ASP A 139 23.61 12.98 -15.40
C ASP A 139 23.15 12.02 -16.51
N GLU A 140 24.11 11.44 -17.26
CA GLU A 140 23.83 10.43 -18.28
C GLU A 140 23.31 9.13 -17.65
N GLU A 141 23.96 8.62 -16.60
CA GLU A 141 23.49 7.45 -15.83
C GLU A 141 22.09 7.69 -15.27
N VAL A 142 21.83 8.87 -14.68
CA VAL A 142 20.51 9.24 -14.15
C VAL A 142 19.45 9.23 -15.25
N SER A 143 19.76 9.78 -16.43
CA SER A 143 18.81 9.83 -17.56
C SER A 143 18.55 8.46 -18.20
N SER A 144 19.53 7.56 -18.14
CA SER A 144 19.46 6.24 -18.79
C SER A 144 18.53 5.23 -18.10
N LEU A 145 18.14 5.49 -16.85
CA LEU A 145 17.22 4.64 -16.08
C LEU A 145 15.73 4.98 -16.28
N ALA A 146 15.38 5.91 -17.18
CA ALA A 146 13.98 6.23 -17.43
C ALA A 146 13.25 5.01 -18.03
N ALA A 147 12.34 4.43 -17.26
CA ALA A 147 11.51 3.32 -17.69
C ALA A 147 10.52 3.78 -18.79
N PRO A 148 10.16 2.90 -19.76
CA PRO A 148 9.25 3.27 -20.83
C PRO A 148 7.83 3.52 -20.31
N GLU A 149 7.25 4.68 -20.63
CA GLU A 149 5.90 5.03 -20.15
C GLU A 149 4.83 4.02 -20.58
N PHE A 150 4.90 3.50 -21.81
CA PHE A 150 3.95 2.54 -22.35
C PHE A 150 4.65 1.40 -23.11
N ILE A 151 4.14 0.18 -22.93
CA ILE A 151 4.61 -1.03 -23.57
C ILE A 151 3.40 -1.72 -24.18
N ALA A 152 3.40 -1.91 -25.50
CA ALA A 152 2.41 -2.71 -26.19
C ALA A 152 2.78 -4.20 -26.14
N GLY A 153 1.77 -5.06 -25.96
CA GLY A 153 1.90 -6.50 -26.08
C GLY A 153 2.27 -6.95 -27.49
N GLU A 154 3.08 -8.01 -27.59
CA GLU A 154 3.55 -8.52 -28.88
C GLU A 154 2.41 -9.05 -29.77
N GLU A 155 1.32 -9.52 -29.15
CA GLU A 155 0.16 -10.10 -29.84
C GLU A 155 -1.01 -9.10 -29.99
N GLY A 156 -0.81 -7.84 -29.60
CA GLY A 156 -1.80 -6.78 -29.64
C GLY A 156 -2.40 -6.46 -28.27
N LEU A 157 -3.31 -5.50 -28.25
CA LEU A 157 -3.91 -4.97 -27.01
C LEU A 157 -5.23 -5.66 -26.63
N THR A 158 -5.83 -6.41 -27.56
CA THR A 158 -7.16 -7.00 -27.39
C THR A 158 -7.03 -8.45 -26.90
N PRO A 159 -7.76 -8.84 -25.84
CA PRO A 159 -7.80 -10.21 -25.36
C PRO A 159 -8.31 -11.18 -26.42
N SER A 160 -7.71 -12.37 -26.42
CA SER A 160 -8.19 -13.55 -27.12
C SER A 160 -9.00 -14.49 -26.20
N GLY A 161 -8.80 -14.36 -24.88
CA GLY A 161 -9.56 -15.07 -23.85
C GLY A 161 -10.91 -14.46 -23.52
N THR A 162 -11.62 -15.13 -22.62
CA THR A 162 -12.88 -14.67 -22.04
C THR A 162 -12.69 -14.25 -20.58
N GLY A 163 -13.62 -13.46 -20.07
CA GLY A 163 -13.71 -13.06 -18.67
C GLY A 163 -15.13 -12.59 -18.39
N PRO A 164 -15.45 -12.24 -17.13
CA PRO A 164 -16.78 -11.75 -16.80
C PRO A 164 -17.05 -10.47 -17.59
N SER A 165 -18.24 -10.39 -18.16
CA SER A 165 -18.76 -9.17 -18.73
C SER A 165 -19.05 -8.13 -17.64
N ASN A 166 -19.17 -6.86 -18.02
CA ASN A 166 -19.63 -5.82 -17.11
C ASN A 166 -21.00 -6.16 -16.45
N GLU A 167 -21.89 -6.85 -17.17
CA GLU A 167 -23.18 -7.29 -16.61
C GLU A 167 -23.00 -8.35 -15.51
N GLU A 168 -22.10 -9.32 -15.70
CA GLU A 168 -21.77 -10.31 -14.67
C GLU A 168 -21.10 -9.66 -13.45
N LEU A 169 -20.21 -8.69 -13.65
CA LEU A 169 -19.60 -7.93 -12.55
C LEU A 169 -20.65 -7.17 -11.72
N LEU A 170 -21.66 -6.58 -12.37
CA LEU A 170 -22.80 -5.93 -11.72
C LEU A 170 -23.70 -6.93 -10.97
N GLN A 171 -23.81 -8.17 -11.47
CA GLN A 171 -24.62 -9.23 -10.88
C GLN A 171 -23.82 -10.18 -9.97
N ALA A 172 -22.60 -9.81 -9.58
CA ALA A 172 -21.78 -10.59 -8.66
C ALA A 172 -22.45 -10.80 -7.29
N SER A 173 -23.36 -9.91 -6.88
CA SER A 173 -23.98 -9.96 -5.54
C SER A 173 -25.06 -11.06 -5.32
N PRO A 174 -25.93 -11.37 -6.30
CA PRO A 174 -26.81 -12.54 -6.21
C PRO A 174 -26.15 -13.86 -6.65
N ASP A 175 -25.12 -13.82 -7.50
CA ASP A 175 -24.40 -15.03 -7.94
C ASP A 175 -23.40 -15.49 -6.88
N GLY A 176 -23.45 -16.77 -6.53
CA GLY A 176 -22.49 -17.41 -5.62
C GLY A 176 -21.46 -18.29 -6.33
N SER A 177 -21.67 -18.59 -7.62
CA SER A 177 -20.83 -19.53 -8.35
C SER A 177 -19.43 -18.96 -8.65
N ASN A 178 -19.33 -17.64 -8.78
CA ASN A 178 -18.09 -16.93 -9.05
C ASN A 178 -17.69 -16.01 -7.88
N TRP A 179 -16.40 -15.66 -7.83
CA TRP A 179 -15.84 -14.65 -6.93
C TRP A 179 -15.11 -13.59 -7.76
N LEU A 180 -15.82 -12.53 -8.14
CA LEU A 180 -15.42 -11.64 -9.24
C LEU A 180 -14.65 -10.39 -8.79
N HIS A 181 -14.79 -9.99 -7.53
CA HIS A 181 -14.09 -8.84 -6.95
C HIS A 181 -13.30 -9.27 -5.72
N TYR A 182 -12.25 -8.52 -5.35
CA TYR A 182 -11.46 -8.80 -4.15
C TYR A 182 -12.33 -8.86 -2.88
N THR A 183 -13.34 -7.99 -2.80
CA THR A 183 -14.34 -7.91 -1.73
C THR A 183 -15.66 -8.60 -2.09
N ARG A 184 -15.60 -9.55 -3.05
CA ARG A 184 -16.70 -10.34 -3.65
C ARG A 184 -17.58 -9.59 -4.65
N ASP A 185 -18.10 -8.42 -4.30
CA ASP A 185 -18.97 -7.60 -5.15
C ASP A 185 -18.62 -6.12 -5.05
N TYR A 186 -19.20 -5.27 -5.89
CA TYR A 186 -19.00 -3.82 -5.86
C TYR A 186 -19.35 -3.20 -4.51
N GLN A 187 -20.31 -3.77 -3.77
CA GLN A 187 -20.70 -3.27 -2.44
C GLN A 187 -19.74 -3.73 -1.33
N GLY A 188 -18.77 -4.59 -1.66
CA GLY A 188 -17.77 -5.11 -0.76
C GLY A 188 -18.31 -5.98 0.36
N THR A 189 -19.41 -6.71 0.13
CA THR A 189 -20.13 -7.46 1.17
C THR A 189 -19.31 -8.60 1.77
N ARG A 190 -18.37 -9.17 1.00
CA ARG A 190 -17.67 -10.43 1.31
C ARG A 190 -18.63 -11.57 1.73
N TYR A 191 -19.87 -11.51 1.25
CA TYR A 191 -20.91 -12.51 1.49
C TYR A 191 -21.06 -13.40 0.28
N SER A 192 -21.15 -14.72 0.47
CA SER A 192 -21.58 -15.64 -0.57
C SER A 192 -22.95 -16.25 -0.25
N PRO A 193 -23.88 -16.34 -1.21
CA PRO A 193 -25.17 -17.00 -0.99
C PRO A 193 -25.06 -18.54 -0.95
N LEU A 194 -23.89 -19.12 -1.29
CA LEU A 194 -23.71 -20.57 -1.27
C LEU A 194 -23.90 -21.14 0.15
N SER A 195 -24.53 -22.31 0.21
CA SER A 195 -24.98 -22.94 1.47
C SER A 195 -24.82 -24.46 1.51
N GLU A 196 -24.14 -25.06 0.52
CA GLU A 196 -23.81 -26.48 0.54
C GLU A 196 -22.98 -26.81 1.78
N ILE A 197 -21.95 -26.00 2.03
CA ILE A 197 -21.16 -26.00 3.26
C ILE A 197 -21.88 -25.10 4.26
N ASN A 198 -22.27 -25.67 5.40
CA ASN A 198 -23.06 -25.00 6.43
C ASN A 198 -22.70 -25.50 7.83
N THR A 199 -23.32 -24.93 8.85
CA THR A 199 -23.04 -25.23 10.27
C THR A 199 -23.18 -26.71 10.64
N SER A 200 -24.02 -27.48 9.94
CA SER A 200 -24.24 -28.90 10.22
C SER A 200 -23.17 -29.83 9.63
N ASN A 201 -22.40 -29.37 8.64
CA ASN A 201 -21.46 -30.19 7.88
C ASN A 201 -20.05 -29.59 7.73
N ALA A 202 -19.79 -28.36 8.18
CA ALA A 202 -18.48 -27.72 8.11
C ALA A 202 -17.34 -28.56 8.72
N SER A 203 -17.65 -29.33 9.77
CA SER A 203 -16.69 -30.26 10.41
C SER A 203 -16.19 -31.38 9.48
N LYS A 204 -16.82 -31.59 8.32
CA LYS A 204 -16.46 -32.60 7.31
C LYS A 204 -15.62 -32.04 6.16
N LEU A 205 -15.27 -30.75 6.19
CA LEU A 205 -14.43 -30.14 5.16
C LEU A 205 -13.09 -30.89 5.05
N ASN A 206 -12.70 -31.20 3.82
CA ASN A 206 -11.41 -31.78 3.50
C ASN A 206 -10.70 -30.95 2.45
N VAL A 207 -9.38 -30.89 2.58
CA VAL A 207 -8.51 -30.35 1.53
C VAL A 207 -8.63 -31.24 0.30
N GLN A 208 -9.17 -30.69 -0.78
CA GLN A 208 -9.21 -31.32 -2.09
C GLN A 208 -7.86 -31.16 -2.79
N CYS A 209 -7.22 -30.01 -2.56
CA CYS A 209 -5.96 -29.70 -3.20
C CYS A 209 -5.13 -28.65 -2.46
N ILE A 210 -3.80 -28.75 -2.60
CA ILE A 210 -2.81 -27.79 -2.10
C ILE A 210 -1.93 -27.38 -3.29
N PHE A 211 -1.94 -26.10 -3.63
CA PHE A 211 -1.16 -25.53 -4.73
C PHE A 211 -0.08 -24.60 -4.17
N GLN A 212 1.19 -25.00 -4.30
CA GLN A 212 2.33 -24.14 -3.98
C GLN A 212 2.57 -23.17 -5.13
N VAL A 213 2.46 -21.88 -4.86
CA VAL A 213 2.43 -20.82 -5.89
C VAL A 213 3.82 -20.57 -6.50
N GLY A 214 4.88 -20.88 -5.75
CA GLY A 214 6.26 -20.67 -6.22
C GLY A 214 6.58 -19.18 -6.40
N VAL A 215 6.17 -18.36 -5.43
CA VAL A 215 6.52 -16.93 -5.35
C VAL A 215 7.19 -16.66 -4.01
N GLU A 216 8.08 -15.67 -4.00
CA GLU A 216 8.78 -15.22 -2.79
C GLU A 216 8.15 -13.94 -2.25
N GLY A 217 8.43 -13.65 -0.98
CA GLY A 217 7.96 -12.45 -0.31
C GLY A 217 6.49 -12.52 0.14
N PRO A 218 5.90 -11.36 0.44
CA PRO A 218 4.58 -11.26 1.08
C PRO A 218 3.46 -11.81 0.19
N PHE A 219 2.58 -12.63 0.76
CA PHE A 219 1.51 -13.30 0.05
C PHE A 219 0.13 -12.89 0.59
N GLN A 220 -0.42 -11.84 -0.04
CA GLN A 220 -1.68 -11.20 0.38
C GLN A 220 -2.78 -11.30 -0.68
N THR A 221 -2.61 -12.19 -1.67
CA THR A 221 -3.53 -12.32 -2.80
C THR A 221 -4.96 -12.61 -2.35
N GLY A 222 -5.93 -11.94 -2.96
CA GLY A 222 -7.35 -12.30 -2.90
C GLY A 222 -7.71 -13.12 -4.15
N PRO A 223 -7.88 -14.45 -4.04
CA PRO A 223 -8.16 -15.28 -5.20
C PRO A 223 -9.49 -14.88 -5.86
N LEU A 224 -9.45 -14.55 -7.15
CA LEU A 224 -10.66 -14.40 -7.95
C LEU A 224 -10.98 -15.71 -8.65
N VAL A 225 -12.26 -16.03 -8.82
CA VAL A 225 -12.70 -17.24 -9.53
C VAL A 225 -13.80 -16.90 -10.51
N TYR A 226 -13.60 -17.24 -11.78
CA TYR A 226 -14.59 -17.09 -12.84
C TYR A 226 -14.65 -18.37 -13.67
N GLU A 227 -15.83 -18.96 -13.80
CA GLU A 227 -16.09 -20.19 -14.57
C GLU A 227 -15.08 -21.30 -14.29
N GLY A 228 -14.72 -21.49 -13.01
CA GLY A 228 -13.78 -22.53 -12.58
C GLY A 228 -12.30 -22.22 -12.86
N ILE A 229 -11.95 -21.03 -13.32
CA ILE A 229 -10.56 -20.55 -13.41
C ILE A 229 -10.28 -19.62 -12.24
N MET A 230 -9.19 -19.85 -11.53
CA MET A 230 -8.76 -19.03 -10.41
C MET A 230 -7.56 -18.17 -10.77
N TYR A 231 -7.65 -16.88 -10.49
CA TYR A 231 -6.57 -15.91 -10.69
C TYR A 231 -5.97 -15.50 -9.34
N ILE A 232 -4.65 -15.58 -9.26
CA ILE A 232 -3.85 -15.27 -8.07
C ILE A 232 -2.57 -14.54 -8.48
N ASN A 233 -1.91 -13.92 -7.52
CA ASN A 233 -0.67 -13.20 -7.76
C ASN A 233 0.29 -13.24 -6.56
N GLY A 234 1.58 -13.12 -6.84
CA GLY A 234 2.59 -12.68 -5.88
C GLY A 234 2.96 -11.22 -6.14
N VAL A 235 4.11 -10.80 -5.63
CA VAL A 235 4.67 -9.47 -5.92
C VAL A 235 4.94 -9.33 -7.43
N HIS A 236 5.67 -10.27 -8.02
CA HIS A 236 6.09 -10.20 -9.43
C HIS A 236 5.32 -11.15 -10.37
N ALA A 237 4.72 -12.21 -9.84
CA ALA A 237 4.01 -13.19 -10.66
C ALA A 237 2.49 -12.97 -10.66
N THR A 238 1.85 -13.28 -11.79
CA THR A 238 0.39 -13.46 -11.92
C THR A 238 0.13 -14.83 -12.53
N LEU A 239 -0.87 -15.57 -12.01
CA LEU A 239 -1.17 -16.92 -12.46
C LEU A 239 -2.68 -17.11 -12.63
N ALA A 240 -3.04 -17.95 -13.60
CA ALA A 240 -4.32 -18.64 -13.64
C ALA A 240 -4.13 -20.13 -13.36
N ILE A 241 -5.01 -20.70 -12.54
CA ILE A 241 -5.01 -22.12 -12.20
C ILE A 241 -6.42 -22.70 -12.34
N ASP A 242 -6.50 -23.99 -12.64
CA ASP A 242 -7.68 -24.80 -12.34
C ASP A 242 -7.61 -25.17 -10.85
N PRO A 243 -8.51 -24.65 -9.99
CA PRO A 243 -8.43 -24.86 -8.55
C PRO A 243 -9.02 -26.22 -8.13
N VAL A 244 -9.73 -26.94 -9.00
CA VAL A 244 -10.21 -28.30 -8.70
C VAL A 244 -9.09 -29.31 -8.89
N SER A 245 -8.28 -29.15 -9.95
CA SER A 245 -7.14 -30.04 -10.23
C SER A 245 -5.76 -29.51 -9.79
N CYS A 246 -5.69 -28.26 -9.32
CA CYS A 246 -4.47 -27.49 -9.03
C CYS A 246 -3.44 -27.49 -10.15
N LYS A 247 -3.90 -27.40 -11.38
CA LYS A 247 -3.01 -27.25 -12.52
C LYS A 247 -2.88 -25.77 -12.85
N THR A 248 -1.64 -25.32 -12.99
CA THR A 248 -1.35 -24.04 -13.61
C THR A 248 -1.81 -24.07 -15.06
N LEU A 249 -2.66 -23.10 -15.43
CA LEU A 249 -3.06 -22.88 -16.82
C LEU A 249 -2.01 -22.01 -17.51
N TRP A 250 -1.62 -20.91 -16.86
CA TRP A 250 -0.52 -20.04 -17.29
C TRP A 250 0.09 -19.29 -16.10
N ARG A 251 1.29 -18.74 -16.32
CA ARG A 251 2.03 -17.88 -15.40
C ARG A 251 2.70 -16.76 -16.18
N TYR A 252 2.58 -15.54 -15.68
CA TYR A 252 3.29 -14.36 -16.16
C TYR A 252 4.19 -13.82 -15.06
N GLU A 253 5.42 -13.46 -15.40
CA GLU A 253 6.40 -12.82 -14.50
C GLU A 253 6.64 -11.38 -14.96
N TRP A 254 6.46 -10.43 -14.06
CA TRP A 254 6.83 -9.04 -14.25
C TRP A 254 8.25 -8.82 -13.73
N GLU A 255 9.18 -8.52 -14.62
CA GLU A 255 10.48 -7.98 -14.27
C GLU A 255 10.34 -6.46 -14.08
N PRO A 256 10.55 -5.91 -12.87
CA PRO A 256 10.44 -4.48 -12.63
C PRO A 256 11.34 -3.67 -13.59
N LEU A 257 10.77 -2.62 -14.17
CA LEU A 257 11.47 -1.76 -15.14
C LEU A 257 11.97 -0.46 -14.50
N ASP A 258 11.54 -0.18 -13.26
CA ASP A 258 11.97 0.96 -12.45
C ASP A 258 12.22 0.50 -11.00
N ARG A 259 12.63 1.41 -10.11
CA ARG A 259 12.80 1.11 -8.68
C ARG A 259 11.48 0.67 -8.06
N GLU A 260 11.55 -0.31 -7.18
CA GLU A 260 10.42 -0.68 -6.34
C GLU A 260 10.45 0.11 -5.03
N SER A 261 9.29 0.60 -4.57
CA SER A 261 9.16 1.18 -3.22
C SER A 261 8.85 0.08 -2.21
N TRP A 262 7.68 -0.56 -2.32
CA TRP A 262 7.23 -1.62 -1.42
C TRP A 262 6.81 -2.88 -2.19
N SER A 263 7.53 -3.98 -2.00
CA SER A 263 7.31 -5.26 -2.66
C SER A 263 6.14 -6.05 -2.03
N ARG A 264 4.89 -5.63 -2.29
CA ARG A 264 3.64 -6.27 -1.80
C ARG A 264 2.54 -6.12 -2.83
N ASN A 265 1.66 -7.11 -2.97
CA ASN A 265 0.52 -7.01 -3.87
C ASN A 265 -0.66 -7.89 -3.40
N ARG A 266 -1.89 -7.40 -3.57
CA ARG A 266 -3.10 -8.00 -3.00
C ARG A 266 -4.05 -8.63 -4.00
N GLY A 267 -3.92 -8.39 -5.30
CA GLY A 267 -4.86 -9.01 -6.23
C GLY A 267 -4.81 -8.43 -7.64
N VAL A 268 -5.70 -8.98 -8.45
CA VAL A 268 -5.98 -8.56 -9.82
C VAL A 268 -7.44 -8.13 -9.94
N ALA A 269 -7.81 -7.55 -11.07
CA ALA A 269 -9.18 -7.44 -11.54
C ALA A 269 -9.33 -8.15 -12.89
N ILE A 270 -10.53 -8.67 -13.17
CA ILE A 270 -10.82 -9.39 -14.43
C ILE A 270 -12.08 -8.82 -15.09
N GLN A 271 -12.04 -8.59 -16.40
CA GLN A 271 -13.22 -8.25 -17.21
C GLN A 271 -12.94 -8.50 -18.69
N ASP A 272 -13.91 -9.06 -19.43
CA ASP A 272 -13.86 -9.16 -20.90
C ASP A 272 -12.54 -9.76 -21.46
N GLY A 273 -11.95 -10.70 -20.73
CA GLY A 273 -10.68 -11.33 -21.09
C GLY A 273 -9.42 -10.59 -20.65
N TYR A 274 -9.53 -9.40 -20.06
CA TYR A 274 -8.41 -8.70 -19.42
C TYR A 274 -8.18 -9.19 -17.99
N VAL A 275 -6.92 -9.37 -17.61
CA VAL A 275 -6.46 -9.52 -16.23
C VAL A 275 -5.55 -8.35 -15.87
N ILE A 276 -6.00 -7.46 -15.00
CA ILE A 276 -5.36 -6.17 -14.69
C ILE A 276 -4.75 -6.19 -13.28
N ARG A 277 -3.54 -5.64 -13.11
CA ARG A 277 -2.99 -5.32 -11.78
C ARG A 277 -2.07 -4.10 -11.81
N GLY A 278 -1.88 -3.48 -10.65
CA GLY A 278 -0.78 -2.56 -10.40
C GLY A 278 0.51 -3.28 -9.99
N THR A 279 1.67 -2.67 -10.19
CA THR A 279 3.00 -3.19 -9.82
C THR A 279 3.72 -2.26 -8.84
N ALA A 280 4.71 -2.80 -8.12
CA ALA A 280 5.44 -2.06 -7.08
C ALA A 280 6.35 -0.93 -7.63
N ASP A 281 6.71 -1.01 -8.92
CA ASP A 281 7.45 -0.01 -9.69
C ASP A 281 6.54 0.98 -10.47
N GLY A 282 5.23 0.94 -10.20
CA GLY A 282 4.29 1.98 -10.62
C GLY A 282 3.59 1.77 -11.96
N TYR A 283 3.60 0.54 -12.51
CA TYR A 283 2.87 0.19 -13.71
C TYR A 283 1.46 -0.33 -13.41
N LEU A 284 0.52 -0.01 -14.29
CA LEU A 284 -0.63 -0.85 -14.57
C LEU A 284 -0.26 -1.83 -15.69
N ILE A 285 -0.56 -3.10 -15.52
CA ILE A 285 -0.38 -4.12 -16.56
C ILE A 285 -1.69 -4.81 -16.87
N ALA A 286 -1.88 -5.16 -18.14
CA ALA A 286 -2.97 -5.98 -18.62
C ALA A 286 -2.45 -7.25 -19.28
N LEU A 287 -2.99 -8.39 -18.86
CA LEU A 287 -2.67 -9.70 -19.41
C LEU A 287 -3.91 -10.30 -20.09
N ASP A 288 -3.69 -11.12 -21.10
CA ASP A 288 -4.75 -11.92 -21.72
C ASP A 288 -5.15 -13.08 -20.79
N ALA A 289 -6.43 -13.21 -20.48
CA ALA A 289 -6.95 -14.30 -19.64
C ALA A 289 -6.72 -15.70 -20.26
N ALA A 290 -6.57 -15.81 -21.58
CA ALA A 290 -6.34 -17.09 -22.25
C ALA A 290 -4.99 -17.73 -21.92
N ASP A 291 -3.92 -16.92 -21.89
CA ASP A 291 -2.55 -17.43 -21.83
C ASP A 291 -1.58 -16.59 -20.98
N GLY A 292 -2.07 -15.52 -20.37
CA GLY A 292 -1.29 -14.65 -19.49
C GLY A 292 -0.31 -13.73 -20.20
N LYS A 293 -0.31 -13.67 -21.54
CA LYS A 293 0.61 -12.76 -22.26
C LYS A 293 0.25 -11.30 -22.00
N LEU A 294 1.28 -10.47 -21.97
CA LEU A 294 1.12 -9.02 -21.84
C LEU A 294 0.36 -8.47 -23.04
N LEU A 295 -0.75 -7.77 -22.77
CA LEU A 295 -1.50 -6.97 -23.75
C LEU A 295 -0.97 -5.53 -23.76
N TRP A 296 -0.73 -4.96 -22.58
CA TRP A 296 -0.07 -3.68 -22.42
C TRP A 296 0.43 -3.46 -20.99
N ALA A 297 1.39 -2.56 -20.83
CA ALA A 297 1.80 -2.00 -19.55
C ALA A 297 1.94 -0.48 -19.66
N ARG A 298 1.56 0.26 -18.62
CA ARG A 298 1.74 1.72 -18.54
C ARG A 298 2.19 2.18 -17.16
N GLN A 299 3.26 2.96 -17.10
CA GLN A 299 3.70 3.60 -15.86
C GLN A 299 2.77 4.79 -15.54
N VAL A 300 2.04 4.70 -14.43
CA VAL A 300 1.06 5.72 -14.01
C VAL A 300 1.32 6.25 -12.61
N ALA A 301 2.19 5.60 -11.85
CA ALA A 301 2.72 6.05 -10.56
C ALA A 301 4.23 6.31 -10.66
N ASN A 302 4.73 7.29 -9.92
CA ASN A 302 6.12 7.68 -9.89
C ASN A 302 6.85 7.06 -8.67
N PRO A 303 7.59 5.96 -8.83
CA PRO A 303 8.23 5.28 -7.71
C PRO A 303 9.38 6.09 -7.10
N TRP A 304 9.91 7.10 -7.79
CA TRP A 304 11.00 7.94 -7.30
C TRP A 304 10.61 8.85 -6.15
N VAL A 305 9.35 9.30 -6.13
CA VAL A 305 8.78 10.06 -4.99
C VAL A 305 8.18 9.13 -3.93
N GLY A 306 8.16 7.81 -4.17
CA GLY A 306 7.65 6.80 -3.24
C GLY A 306 6.26 6.21 -3.59
N GLU A 307 5.63 6.62 -4.69
CA GLU A 307 4.34 6.04 -5.12
C GLU A 307 4.50 4.57 -5.52
N THR A 308 3.58 3.70 -5.11
CA THR A 308 3.64 2.27 -5.43
C THR A 308 2.25 1.63 -5.38
N PHE A 309 1.99 0.59 -6.18
CA PHE A 309 0.71 -0.12 -6.13
C PHE A 309 0.79 -1.38 -5.28
N THR A 310 -0.08 -1.45 -4.26
CA THR A 310 -0.22 -2.63 -3.39
C THR A 310 -1.65 -3.19 -3.37
N MET A 311 -2.65 -2.40 -3.76
CA MET A 311 -4.07 -2.82 -3.81
C MET A 311 -4.41 -3.51 -5.14
N PRO A 312 -5.46 -4.37 -5.18
CA PRO A 312 -6.06 -4.73 -6.45
C PRO A 312 -6.75 -3.50 -7.07
N PRO A 313 -6.72 -3.35 -8.41
CA PRO A 313 -7.58 -2.39 -9.09
C PRO A 313 -9.06 -2.80 -9.01
N MET A 314 -9.95 -1.88 -9.33
CA MET A 314 -11.37 -2.17 -9.64
C MET A 314 -11.63 -1.84 -11.11
N ILE A 315 -12.37 -2.68 -11.83
CA ILE A 315 -12.85 -2.36 -13.17
C ILE A 315 -14.33 -1.99 -13.08
N PHE A 316 -14.72 -0.91 -13.75
CA PHE A 316 -16.11 -0.54 -13.94
C PHE A 316 -16.31 -0.04 -15.36
N GLU A 317 -17.17 -0.72 -16.12
CA GLU A 317 -17.37 -0.46 -17.54
C GLU A 317 -16.04 -0.54 -18.32
N ASP A 318 -15.55 0.58 -18.85
CA ASP A 318 -14.31 0.69 -19.61
C ASP A 318 -13.13 1.27 -18.81
N LYS A 319 -13.26 1.36 -17.49
CA LYS A 319 -12.33 2.09 -16.60
C LYS A 319 -11.68 1.16 -15.58
N ILE A 320 -10.36 1.30 -15.43
CA ILE A 320 -9.57 0.79 -14.31
C ILE A 320 -9.46 1.89 -13.27
N LEU A 321 -9.92 1.61 -12.05
CA LEU A 321 -9.87 2.51 -10.91
C LEU A 321 -8.76 2.04 -9.96
N ILE A 322 -7.82 2.92 -9.62
CA ILE A 322 -6.73 2.63 -8.66
C ILE A 322 -6.18 3.90 -8.01
N GLY A 323 -5.46 3.74 -6.90
CA GLY A 323 -4.61 4.77 -6.28
C GLY A 323 -3.31 4.16 -5.74
N PRO A 324 -2.25 4.96 -5.48
CA PRO A 324 -1.00 4.45 -4.96
C PRO A 324 -1.03 4.39 -3.43
N ALA A 325 -0.21 3.49 -2.88
CA ALA A 325 0.30 3.55 -1.52
C ALA A 325 1.53 4.49 -1.45
N GLY A 326 1.99 4.82 -0.25
CA GLY A 326 3.21 5.63 -0.06
C GLY A 326 3.09 6.83 0.87
N SER A 327 2.07 6.89 1.76
CA SER A 327 1.91 8.03 2.67
C SER A 327 3.14 8.26 3.53
N GLU A 328 3.75 7.19 4.04
CA GLU A 328 5.02 7.21 4.77
C GLU A 328 6.19 7.80 3.97
N ASN A 329 6.05 8.04 2.66
CA ASN A 329 7.03 8.72 1.80
C ASN A 329 6.65 10.18 1.48
N ALA A 330 5.61 10.70 2.12
CA ALA A 330 5.02 12.01 1.88
C ALA A 330 4.61 12.25 0.42
N ILE A 331 4.11 11.22 -0.26
CA ILE A 331 3.51 11.41 -1.58
C ILE A 331 2.33 12.38 -1.49
N SER A 332 1.98 13.02 -2.60
CA SER A 332 0.68 13.70 -2.72
C SER A 332 -0.32 12.68 -3.25
N GLY A 333 -1.08 12.05 -2.35
CA GLY A 333 -1.99 10.96 -2.67
C GLY A 333 -3.05 11.31 -3.73
N TRP A 334 -3.54 10.28 -4.41
CA TRP A 334 -4.50 10.42 -5.49
C TRP A 334 -5.32 9.14 -5.76
N VAL A 335 -6.47 9.32 -6.42
CA VAL A 335 -7.29 8.26 -7.02
C VAL A 335 -7.47 8.60 -8.50
N GLY A 336 -7.39 7.61 -9.38
CA GLY A 336 -7.54 7.83 -10.82
C GLY A 336 -8.34 6.75 -11.52
N ALA A 337 -8.87 7.12 -12.69
CA ALA A 337 -9.41 6.21 -13.67
C ALA A 337 -8.54 6.17 -14.92
N PHE A 338 -8.39 4.98 -15.49
CA PHE A 338 -7.59 4.71 -16.67
C PHE A 338 -8.38 3.84 -17.65
N SER A 339 -8.14 4.00 -18.93
CA SER A 339 -8.75 3.18 -19.98
C SER A 339 -8.38 1.70 -19.82
N LEU A 340 -9.37 0.80 -19.87
CA LEU A 340 -9.14 -0.65 -19.86
C LEU A 340 -8.33 -1.13 -21.08
N MET A 341 -8.37 -0.38 -22.18
CA MET A 341 -7.78 -0.79 -23.46
C MET A 341 -6.26 -0.59 -23.53
N ASP A 342 -5.72 0.39 -22.82
CA ASP A 342 -4.33 0.84 -22.96
C ASP A 342 -3.77 1.61 -21.74
N GLY A 343 -4.55 1.71 -20.67
CA GLY A 343 -4.18 2.44 -19.46
C GLY A 343 -4.14 3.95 -19.60
N GLU A 344 -4.61 4.54 -20.71
CA GLU A 344 -4.62 6.01 -20.86
C GLU A 344 -5.40 6.68 -19.71
N PRO A 345 -4.83 7.72 -19.05
CA PRO A 345 -5.51 8.42 -17.96
C PRO A 345 -6.82 9.07 -18.41
N ILE A 346 -7.90 8.85 -17.64
CA ILE A 346 -9.24 9.43 -17.88
C ILE A 346 -9.45 10.61 -16.94
N TRP A 347 -9.35 10.38 -15.63
CA TRP A 347 -9.46 11.42 -14.61
C TRP A 347 -8.55 11.11 -13.41
N ARG A 348 -8.25 12.15 -12.62
CA ARG A 348 -7.49 12.04 -11.37
C ARG A 348 -8.01 13.01 -10.32
N PHE A 349 -8.29 12.49 -9.13
CA PHE A 349 -8.60 13.25 -7.92
C PHE A 349 -7.39 13.19 -6.98
N ASN A 350 -6.90 14.35 -6.52
CA ASN A 350 -5.81 14.39 -5.53
C ASN A 350 -6.42 14.47 -4.13
N THR A 351 -6.06 13.54 -3.26
CA THR A 351 -6.54 13.44 -1.88
C THR A 351 -5.81 14.40 -0.94
N VAL A 352 -4.60 14.81 -1.31
CA VAL A 352 -3.89 15.94 -0.71
C VAL A 352 -4.02 17.15 -1.65
N PRO A 353 -4.94 18.10 -1.37
CA PRO A 353 -5.15 19.27 -2.21
C PRO A 353 -3.96 20.24 -2.07
N GLY A 354 -3.57 20.88 -3.16
CA GLY A 354 -2.66 22.03 -3.08
C GLY A 354 -3.30 23.16 -2.26
N ALA A 355 -2.49 23.97 -1.57
CA ALA A 355 -2.92 24.97 -0.57
C ALA A 355 -3.99 26.00 -1.00
N THR A 356 -4.30 26.10 -2.30
CA THR A 356 -5.31 27.02 -2.87
C THR A 356 -6.59 26.33 -3.33
N ARG A 357 -6.68 25.00 -3.21
CA ARG A 357 -7.87 24.20 -3.52
C ARG A 357 -8.62 23.89 -2.23
N ALA A 358 -9.91 23.55 -2.34
CA ALA A 358 -10.72 23.15 -1.19
C ALA A 358 -10.05 22.03 -0.39
N GLY A 359 -10.08 22.14 0.94
CA GLY A 359 -9.36 21.28 1.86
C GLY A 359 -7.92 21.75 2.15
N GLY A 360 -7.28 22.46 1.22
CA GLY A 360 -5.91 22.98 1.37
C GLY A 360 -5.77 23.99 2.51
N GLU A 361 -6.83 24.71 2.84
CA GLU A 361 -6.88 25.65 3.98
C GLU A 361 -6.74 24.98 5.35
N THR A 362 -6.87 23.64 5.40
CA THR A 362 -6.75 22.86 6.63
C THR A 362 -5.33 22.38 6.91
N TRP A 363 -4.35 22.79 6.11
CA TRP A 363 -2.94 22.45 6.27
C TRP A 363 -2.12 23.67 6.70
N GLY A 364 -1.55 23.59 7.91
CA GLY A 364 -0.77 24.67 8.52
C GLY A 364 0.73 24.38 8.63
N ASN A 365 1.29 23.51 7.78
CA ASN A 365 2.69 23.08 7.85
C ASN A 365 3.65 24.28 7.84
N PRO A 366 4.65 24.33 8.73
CA PRO A 366 5.67 25.36 8.71
C PRO A 366 6.63 25.17 7.53
N GLU A 367 7.43 26.20 7.25
CA GLU A 367 8.48 26.13 6.23
C GLU A 367 9.44 24.96 6.51
N GLY A 368 9.72 24.16 5.48
CA GLY A 368 10.58 22.98 5.57
C GLY A 368 9.87 21.67 5.91
N ILE A 369 8.58 21.71 6.28
CA ILE A 369 7.76 20.50 6.47
C ILE A 369 6.85 20.31 5.26
N LEU A 370 7.06 19.22 4.52
CA LEU A 370 6.28 18.94 3.32
C LEU A 370 4.86 18.51 3.67
N LEU A 371 3.88 18.93 2.87
CA LEU A 371 2.51 18.42 2.91
C LEU A 371 2.46 17.12 2.09
N GLY A 372 1.97 16.04 2.67
CA GLY A 372 1.86 14.76 1.98
C GLY A 372 0.95 13.78 2.71
N GLY A 373 1.00 12.52 2.29
CA GLY A 373 0.13 11.45 2.75
C GLY A 373 -1.07 11.26 1.84
N GLY A 374 -2.19 10.85 2.43
CA GLY A 374 -3.47 10.65 1.73
C GLY A 374 -3.41 9.59 0.64
N ALA A 375 -2.47 8.64 0.73
CA ALA A 375 -2.41 7.51 -0.17
C ALA A 375 -3.71 6.68 -0.10
N VAL A 376 -3.88 5.76 -1.05
CA VAL A 376 -4.99 4.80 -1.02
C VAL A 376 -4.46 3.42 -1.39
N TRP A 377 -4.42 2.53 -0.40
CA TRP A 377 -3.73 1.23 -0.52
C TRP A 377 -4.66 0.03 -0.32
N THR A 378 -5.97 0.25 -0.34
CA THR A 378 -6.99 -0.77 -0.11
C THR A 378 -8.10 -0.73 -1.17
N PRO A 379 -8.78 -1.86 -1.43
CA PRO A 379 -9.84 -1.95 -2.43
C PRO A 379 -10.93 -0.89 -2.28
N PHE A 380 -11.44 -0.39 -3.41
CA PHE A 380 -12.59 0.50 -3.44
C PHE A 380 -13.91 -0.24 -3.28
N THR A 381 -14.96 0.56 -3.06
CA THR A 381 -16.35 0.12 -3.03
C THR A 381 -17.17 1.02 -3.95
N LEU A 382 -18.19 0.48 -4.61
CA LEU A 382 -18.98 1.17 -5.63
C LEU A 382 -20.48 0.95 -5.41
N ASP A 383 -21.24 2.05 -5.37
CA ASP A 383 -22.67 2.02 -5.68
C ASP A 383 -22.84 2.32 -7.18
N ALA A 384 -22.96 1.27 -7.97
CA ALA A 384 -23.03 1.39 -9.43
C ALA A 384 -24.32 2.09 -9.92
N GLU A 385 -25.42 2.01 -9.15
CA GLU A 385 -26.67 2.67 -9.48
C GLU A 385 -26.55 4.19 -9.29
N ARG A 386 -25.89 4.62 -8.21
CA ARG A 386 -25.63 6.03 -7.92
C ARG A 386 -24.36 6.58 -8.56
N ARG A 387 -23.53 5.71 -9.15
CA ARG A 387 -22.22 6.03 -9.74
C ARG A 387 -21.25 6.64 -8.70
N GLU A 388 -21.36 6.18 -7.46
CA GLU A 388 -20.58 6.65 -6.31
C GLU A 388 -19.43 5.68 -6.01
N LEU A 389 -18.19 6.13 -6.20
CA LEU A 389 -16.97 5.44 -5.80
C LEU A 389 -16.56 5.86 -4.39
N PHE A 390 -16.53 4.91 -3.47
CA PHE A 390 -16.15 5.10 -2.07
C PHE A 390 -14.68 4.75 -1.86
N VAL A 391 -13.94 5.67 -1.27
CA VAL A 391 -12.49 5.62 -1.11
C VAL A 391 -12.12 5.80 0.36
N ALA A 392 -11.29 4.89 0.88
CA ALA A 392 -10.63 5.04 2.18
C ALA A 392 -9.32 5.83 1.99
N VAL A 393 -9.31 7.13 2.26
CA VAL A 393 -8.08 7.93 2.20
C VAL A 393 -7.31 7.78 3.50
N THR A 394 -6.00 7.53 3.43
CA THR A 394 -5.21 7.14 4.60
C THR A 394 -4.51 8.32 5.29
N ASN A 395 -3.60 8.04 6.21
CA ASN A 395 -2.80 8.98 7.01
C ASN A 395 -2.19 10.18 6.24
N PRO A 396 -2.06 11.34 6.90
CA PRO A 396 -1.21 12.46 6.45
C PRO A 396 0.28 12.20 6.69
N ALA A 397 1.14 13.00 6.05
CA ALA A 397 2.58 13.01 6.27
C ALA A 397 3.07 14.40 6.76
N PRO A 398 4.05 14.47 7.69
CA PRO A 398 4.66 13.34 8.40
C PRO A 398 3.65 12.59 9.27
N ASP A 399 3.80 11.28 9.36
CA ASP A 399 2.80 10.36 9.91
C ASP A 399 2.44 10.59 11.38
N LEU A 400 3.46 10.85 12.20
CA LEU A 400 3.32 10.95 13.64
C LEU A 400 3.02 12.39 14.07
N PRO A 401 3.95 13.19 14.62
CA PRO A 401 3.60 14.39 15.38
C PRO A 401 2.75 15.40 14.58
N ALA A 402 1.45 15.43 14.87
CA ALA A 402 0.45 16.29 14.23
C ALA A 402 0.77 17.77 14.43
N PHE A 403 1.53 18.13 15.47
CA PHE A 403 1.98 19.50 15.69
C PHE A 403 2.90 20.02 14.58
N LEU A 404 3.54 19.14 13.79
CA LEU A 404 4.30 19.54 12.58
C LEU A 404 3.40 19.95 11.43
N ARG A 405 2.12 19.60 11.47
CA ARG A 405 1.13 19.86 10.41
C ARG A 405 -0.21 20.28 11.00
N PRO A 406 -0.26 21.41 11.72
CA PRO A 406 -1.46 21.82 12.44
C PRO A 406 -2.65 22.04 11.49
N GLY A 407 -3.84 21.60 11.93
CA GLY A 407 -5.07 21.65 11.15
C GLY A 407 -5.68 20.27 10.96
N ALA A 408 -6.74 20.17 10.18
CA ALA A 408 -7.45 18.90 9.98
C ALA A 408 -6.78 17.98 8.96
N ASN A 409 -5.92 18.51 8.09
CA ASN A 409 -5.20 17.78 7.04
C ASN A 409 -6.10 17.11 5.98
N LEU A 410 -7.18 17.77 5.54
CA LEU A 410 -8.09 17.18 4.55
C LEU A 410 -7.37 16.87 3.22
N TYR A 411 -7.64 15.74 2.57
CA TYR A 411 -8.70 14.75 2.84
C TYR A 411 -8.18 13.47 3.51
N THR A 412 -7.10 13.52 4.31
CA THR A 412 -6.53 12.33 4.95
C THR A 412 -7.49 11.72 5.97
N ASN A 413 -7.40 10.40 6.18
CA ASN A 413 -8.27 9.62 7.06
C ASN A 413 -9.76 9.93 6.88
N SER A 414 -10.18 10.08 5.63
CA SER A 414 -11.56 10.42 5.26
C SER A 414 -12.18 9.34 4.37
N VAL A 415 -13.47 9.13 4.57
CA VAL A 415 -14.32 8.57 3.52
C VAL A 415 -14.46 9.65 2.46
N VAL A 416 -13.95 9.40 1.26
CA VAL A 416 -14.13 10.27 0.10
C VAL A 416 -15.03 9.56 -0.91
N VAL A 417 -16.05 10.27 -1.39
CA VAL A 417 -16.99 9.74 -2.38
C VAL A 417 -16.89 10.55 -3.66
N LEU A 418 -16.52 9.87 -4.74
CA LEU A 418 -16.30 10.44 -6.06
C LEU A 418 -17.38 9.96 -7.04
N ASP A 419 -17.73 10.80 -7.99
CA ASP A 419 -18.42 10.35 -9.19
C ASP A 419 -17.48 9.47 -10.02
N VAL A 420 -17.88 8.23 -10.32
CA VAL A 420 -16.99 7.23 -10.94
C VAL A 420 -16.61 7.59 -12.39
N ASP A 421 -17.40 8.41 -13.08
CA ASP A 421 -17.13 8.81 -14.46
C ASP A 421 -16.16 9.97 -14.58
N THR A 422 -16.24 10.90 -13.64
CA THR A 422 -15.58 12.20 -13.74
C THR A 422 -14.48 12.41 -12.70
N GLY A 423 -14.52 11.65 -11.60
CA GLY A 423 -13.66 11.85 -10.44
C GLY A 423 -14.03 13.08 -9.61
N GLU A 424 -15.17 13.72 -9.88
CA GLU A 424 -15.63 14.87 -9.11
C GLU A 424 -16.01 14.44 -7.68
N LEU A 425 -15.54 15.20 -6.69
CA LEU A 425 -15.89 14.99 -5.28
C LEU A 425 -17.38 15.28 -5.07
N GLN A 426 -18.14 14.26 -4.67
CA GLN A 426 -19.54 14.41 -4.30
C GLN A 426 -19.68 14.83 -2.84
N TRP A 427 -19.02 14.09 -1.93
CA TRP A 427 -18.96 14.41 -0.51
C TRP A 427 -17.78 13.69 0.17
N HIS A 428 -17.48 14.08 1.40
CA HIS A 428 -16.51 13.40 2.25
C HIS A 428 -16.96 13.43 3.72
N ASP A 429 -16.46 12.49 4.52
CA ASP A 429 -16.54 12.51 5.98
C ASP A 429 -15.19 12.12 6.59
N GLN A 430 -14.59 13.00 7.39
CA GLN A 430 -13.26 12.77 7.96
C GLN A 430 -13.35 12.03 9.29
N ILE A 431 -12.83 10.80 9.33
CA ILE A 431 -12.98 9.89 10.45
C ILE A 431 -11.96 10.18 11.55
N VAL A 432 -10.68 10.31 11.16
CA VAL A 432 -9.57 10.61 12.09
C VAL A 432 -8.93 11.95 11.69
N PRO A 433 -9.48 13.09 12.14
CA PRO A 433 -8.91 14.40 11.85
C PRO A 433 -7.60 14.59 12.61
N ALA A 434 -6.64 15.31 12.00
CA ALA A 434 -5.36 15.63 12.65
C ALA A 434 -4.67 14.41 13.28
N ASP A 435 -4.70 13.27 12.56
CA ASP A 435 -4.09 12.02 12.99
C ASP A 435 -2.66 12.23 13.49
N ASP A 436 -2.27 11.51 14.53
CA ASP A 436 -0.99 11.67 15.23
C ASP A 436 -0.27 10.31 15.37
N HIS A 437 -0.87 9.22 14.88
CA HIS A 437 -0.47 7.85 15.22
C HIS A 437 -0.39 6.91 14.00
N ASP A 438 -0.44 7.43 12.77
CA ASP A 438 -0.58 6.63 11.54
C ASP A 438 -1.82 5.73 11.61
N TRP A 439 -2.97 6.30 11.96
CA TRP A 439 -4.24 5.59 12.03
C TRP A 439 -5.02 5.70 10.74
N ASP A 440 -4.45 5.13 9.67
CA ASP A 440 -5.08 4.96 8.37
C ASP A 440 -6.55 4.58 8.47
N LEU A 441 -7.40 5.29 7.73
CA LEU A 441 -8.66 4.73 7.31
C LEU A 441 -8.38 3.66 6.25
N THR A 442 -8.79 2.41 6.48
CA THR A 442 -8.35 1.29 5.66
C THR A 442 -9.44 0.70 4.80
N GLN A 443 -10.72 0.78 5.15
CA GLN A 443 -11.80 0.20 4.33
C GLN A 443 -13.07 1.02 4.42
N VAL A 444 -13.74 1.24 3.29
CA VAL A 444 -15.09 1.80 3.20
C VAL A 444 -16.02 0.76 2.59
N SER A 445 -16.32 -0.28 3.37
CA SER A 445 -17.20 -1.38 2.98
C SER A 445 -17.74 -2.08 4.23
N PRO A 446 -18.86 -2.81 4.13
CA PRO A 446 -19.75 -2.89 2.97
C PRO A 446 -20.79 -1.78 2.85
N LEU A 447 -21.42 -1.69 1.68
CA LEU A 447 -22.65 -0.94 1.45
C LEU A 447 -23.85 -1.88 1.61
N PHE A 448 -24.87 -1.48 2.38
CA PHE A 448 -26.08 -2.28 2.54
C PHE A 448 -27.25 -1.41 3.02
N SER A 449 -28.45 -1.99 3.08
CA SER A 449 -29.60 -1.37 3.73
C SER A 449 -29.97 -2.13 4.99
N ALA A 450 -30.29 -1.40 6.06
CA ALA A 450 -30.68 -1.98 7.34
C ALA A 450 -31.72 -1.13 8.05
N ARG A 451 -32.43 -1.75 8.99
CA ARG A 451 -33.35 -1.03 9.86
C ARG A 451 -32.62 -0.65 11.16
N ILE A 452 -32.21 0.61 11.27
CA ILE A 452 -31.46 1.15 12.40
C ILE A 452 -32.34 2.15 13.14
N ALA A 453 -32.42 2.03 14.46
CA ALA A 453 -33.31 2.84 15.30
C ALA A 453 -34.77 2.91 14.78
N GLY A 454 -35.26 1.78 14.23
CA GLY A 454 -36.63 1.64 13.72
C GLY A 454 -36.88 2.26 12.35
N LYS A 455 -35.88 2.85 11.68
CA LYS A 455 -35.98 3.47 10.36
C LYS A 455 -35.14 2.71 9.34
N ASP A 456 -35.60 2.66 8.09
CA ASP A 456 -34.78 2.14 7.00
C ASP A 456 -33.64 3.13 6.69
N ARG A 457 -32.43 2.59 6.54
CA ARG A 457 -31.18 3.33 6.31
C ARG A 457 -30.42 2.68 5.16
N ASP A 458 -29.84 3.50 4.31
CA ASP A 458 -28.82 3.07 3.35
C ASP A 458 -27.47 3.37 3.99
N VAL A 459 -26.68 2.34 4.24
CA VAL A 459 -25.52 2.37 5.11
C VAL A 459 -24.25 2.11 4.32
N VAL A 460 -23.19 2.81 4.71
CA VAL A 460 -21.81 2.44 4.44
C VAL A 460 -21.11 2.27 5.78
N THR A 461 -20.25 1.27 5.88
CA THR A 461 -19.37 1.15 7.04
C THR A 461 -17.94 1.45 6.67
N THR A 462 -17.20 1.98 7.64
CA THR A 462 -15.77 2.22 7.48
C THR A 462 -15.02 1.78 8.74
N VAL A 463 -13.81 1.26 8.53
CA VAL A 463 -12.90 0.82 9.59
C VAL A 463 -11.50 1.34 9.28
N GLY A 464 -10.67 1.42 10.32
CA GLY A 464 -9.29 1.86 10.19
C GLY A 464 -8.38 1.28 11.24
N LYS A 465 -7.13 1.74 11.20
CA LYS A 465 -6.12 1.46 12.20
C LYS A 465 -6.47 2.08 13.57
N ASP A 466 -7.46 2.99 13.65
CA ASP A 466 -8.01 3.56 14.88
C ASP A 466 -8.78 2.55 15.77
N GLY A 467 -9.12 1.38 15.23
CA GLY A 467 -9.76 0.29 15.97
C GLY A 467 -11.27 0.44 16.14
N LEU A 468 -11.92 1.27 15.32
CA LEU A 468 -13.36 1.48 15.31
C LEU A 468 -14.02 0.98 14.02
N LEU A 469 -15.20 0.39 14.17
CA LEU A 469 -16.18 0.24 13.10
C LEU A 469 -17.15 1.41 13.16
N HIS A 470 -17.15 2.25 12.13
CA HIS A 470 -18.04 3.37 11.95
C HIS A 470 -19.18 3.01 11.00
N VAL A 471 -20.40 3.42 11.31
CA VAL A 471 -21.59 3.15 10.49
C VAL A 471 -22.25 4.47 10.11
N ILE A 472 -22.35 4.74 8.81
CA ILE A 472 -22.73 6.04 8.27
C ILE A 472 -23.93 5.87 7.33
N ASP A 473 -24.95 6.73 7.46
CA ASP A 473 -26.03 6.81 6.49
C ASP A 473 -25.54 7.50 5.21
N ARG A 474 -25.58 6.80 4.08
CA ARG A 474 -25.09 7.28 2.78
C ARG A 474 -25.89 8.45 2.21
N ARG A 475 -27.12 8.69 2.68
CA ARG A 475 -28.01 9.73 2.17
C ARG A 475 -27.97 10.99 3.01
N THR A 476 -27.84 10.84 4.33
CA THR A 476 -27.81 11.98 5.26
C THR A 476 -26.42 12.32 5.75
N HIS A 477 -25.46 11.41 5.54
CA HIS A 477 -24.09 11.47 6.04
C HIS A 477 -24.02 11.52 7.58
N GLU A 478 -25.09 11.04 8.24
CA GLU A 478 -25.15 10.92 9.68
C GLU A 478 -24.35 9.69 10.13
N ARG A 479 -23.38 9.86 11.03
CA ARG A 479 -22.77 8.75 11.75
C ARG A 479 -23.78 8.17 12.73
N LEU A 480 -24.23 6.96 12.46
CA LEU A 480 -25.32 6.29 13.17
C LEU A 480 -24.84 5.72 14.50
N TYR A 481 -23.69 5.02 14.48
CA TYR A 481 -23.03 4.48 15.67
C TYR A 481 -21.59 4.06 15.34
N GLU A 482 -20.80 3.82 16.38
CA GLU A 482 -19.41 3.38 16.33
C GLU A 482 -19.20 2.20 17.29
N VAL A 483 -18.31 1.26 16.95
CA VAL A 483 -18.04 0.06 17.76
C VAL A 483 -16.54 -0.19 17.87
N GLU A 484 -16.03 -0.33 19.10
CA GLU A 484 -14.65 -0.73 19.35
C GLU A 484 -14.45 -2.20 19.00
N VAL A 485 -13.66 -2.47 17.95
CA VAL A 485 -13.39 -3.83 17.49
C VAL A 485 -12.15 -4.44 18.12
N THR A 486 -11.32 -3.61 18.77
CA THR A 486 -10.07 -3.98 19.44
C THR A 486 -9.81 -3.10 20.67
N THR A 487 -8.69 -3.31 21.38
CA THR A 487 -8.32 -2.48 22.54
C THR A 487 -8.01 -1.04 22.12
N ARG A 488 -8.57 -0.07 22.85
CA ARG A 488 -8.33 1.36 22.66
C ARG A 488 -7.91 2.01 23.97
N GLU A 489 -6.77 2.70 23.96
CA GLU A 489 -6.18 3.36 25.13
C GLU A 489 -5.39 4.60 24.69
N ASN A 490 -5.54 5.70 25.43
CA ASN A 490 -4.82 6.97 25.18
C ASN A 490 -4.97 7.50 23.74
N VAL A 491 -6.12 7.28 23.11
CA VAL A 491 -6.33 7.59 21.69
C VAL A 491 -6.25 9.09 21.34
N ASP A 492 -6.46 9.96 22.32
CA ASP A 492 -6.36 11.41 22.16
C ASP A 492 -5.03 11.99 22.71
N ALA A 493 -4.11 11.14 23.18
CA ALA A 493 -2.86 11.59 23.76
C ALA A 493 -1.85 11.93 22.66
N PRO A 494 -1.30 13.15 22.62
CA PRO A 494 -0.44 13.56 21.52
C PRO A 494 0.93 12.89 21.56
N VAL A 495 1.53 12.67 20.40
CA VAL A 495 2.90 12.17 20.28
C VAL A 495 3.90 13.27 20.65
N THR A 496 4.79 12.95 21.59
CA THR A 496 5.84 13.86 22.07
C THR A 496 7.21 13.20 22.06
N PRO A 497 8.31 13.96 22.17
CA PRO A 497 9.66 13.39 22.28
C PRO A 497 9.84 12.49 23.51
N GLU A 498 9.07 12.69 24.59
CA GLU A 498 9.12 11.86 25.80
C GLU A 498 8.47 10.48 25.64
N GLY A 499 7.68 10.28 24.59
CA GLY A 499 6.98 9.03 24.31
C GLY A 499 5.55 8.99 24.84
N VAL A 500 4.63 8.49 24.02
CA VAL A 500 3.23 8.25 24.38
C VAL A 500 2.85 6.80 24.10
N TYR A 501 2.35 6.10 25.12
CA TYR A 501 1.79 4.76 24.95
C TYR A 501 0.33 4.86 24.52
N ALA A 502 -0.04 4.22 23.41
CA ALA A 502 -1.43 4.16 22.93
C ALA A 502 -1.79 2.80 22.33
N CYS A 503 -3.10 2.52 22.35
CA CYS A 503 -3.73 1.40 21.65
C CYS A 503 -4.86 1.97 20.76
N PRO A 504 -4.93 1.62 19.47
CA PRO A 504 -4.04 0.69 18.78
C PRO A 504 -2.61 1.24 18.56
N GLY A 505 -1.63 0.33 18.50
CA GLY A 505 -0.26 0.62 18.10
C GLY A 505 -0.16 0.92 16.59
N LEU A 506 1.04 1.16 16.07
CA LEU A 506 1.24 1.59 14.66
C LEU A 506 0.67 0.59 13.65
N LEU A 507 0.66 -0.69 14.01
CA LEU A 507 0.10 -1.73 13.17
C LEU A 507 -1.45 -1.74 13.16
N GLY A 508 -2.06 -0.81 13.91
CA GLY A 508 -3.47 -0.43 13.89
C GLY A 508 -4.41 -1.47 14.47
N GLY A 509 -5.70 -1.15 14.43
CA GLY A 509 -6.81 -2.06 14.70
C GLY A 509 -7.25 -2.85 13.47
N VAL A 510 -7.54 -2.22 12.33
CA VAL A 510 -7.95 -2.94 11.10
C VAL A 510 -7.04 -2.55 9.93
N GLN A 511 -6.45 -3.56 9.28
CA GLN A 511 -5.51 -3.41 8.16
C GLN A 511 -6.23 -3.52 6.79
N TRP A 512 -5.69 -4.25 5.80
CA TRP A 512 -6.22 -4.28 4.42
C TRP A 512 -7.49 -5.12 4.21
N ASN A 513 -8.01 -5.80 5.21
CA ASN A 513 -9.22 -6.63 5.08
C ASN A 513 -10.29 -6.14 6.03
N GLY A 514 -11.40 -5.67 5.46
CA GLY A 514 -12.51 -5.08 6.19
C GLY A 514 -13.54 -6.08 6.70
N PRO A 515 -14.67 -5.56 7.23
CA PRO A 515 -15.75 -6.38 7.74
C PRO A 515 -16.48 -7.16 6.64
N ALA A 516 -17.02 -8.32 7.00
CA ALA A 516 -17.92 -9.11 6.16
C ALA A 516 -19.36 -9.03 6.69
N LEU A 517 -20.34 -8.86 5.79
CA LEU A 517 -21.76 -8.75 6.13
C LEU A 517 -22.45 -10.11 6.07
N HIS A 518 -23.29 -10.44 7.03
CA HIS A 518 -24.28 -11.50 6.91
C HIS A 518 -25.68 -10.95 7.15
N GLN A 519 -26.30 -10.39 6.10
CA GLN A 519 -27.59 -9.70 6.17
C GLN A 519 -28.69 -10.55 6.83
N GLY A 520 -28.74 -11.85 6.52
CA GLY A 520 -29.77 -12.76 7.07
C GLY A 520 -29.67 -12.99 8.58
N ALA A 521 -28.46 -12.88 9.15
CA ALA A 521 -28.22 -12.98 10.60
C ALA A 521 -28.22 -11.59 11.25
N GLY A 522 -28.15 -10.52 10.45
CA GLY A 522 -28.08 -9.15 10.92
C GLY A 522 -26.76 -8.81 11.59
N VAL A 523 -25.63 -9.34 11.10
CA VAL A 523 -24.31 -9.09 11.68
C VAL A 523 -23.27 -8.62 10.67
N LEU A 524 -22.35 -7.78 11.13
CA LEU A 524 -21.04 -7.50 10.52
C LEU A 524 -19.97 -8.20 11.34
N VAL A 525 -19.01 -8.85 10.70
CA VAL A 525 -17.87 -9.49 11.38
C VAL A 525 -16.59 -8.80 10.97
N THR A 526 -15.93 -8.14 11.93
CA THR A 526 -14.74 -7.31 11.68
C THR A 526 -13.49 -8.02 12.21
N PRO A 527 -12.48 -8.29 11.38
CA PRO A 527 -11.18 -8.74 11.84
C PRO A 527 -10.38 -7.56 12.40
N ALA A 528 -9.65 -7.79 13.48
CA ALA A 528 -8.80 -6.77 14.08
C ALA A 528 -7.48 -7.33 14.62
N VAL A 529 -6.49 -6.46 14.61
CA VAL A 529 -5.22 -6.51 15.32
C VAL A 529 -5.46 -5.92 16.71
N ASP A 530 -4.97 -6.59 17.75
CA ASP A 530 -4.97 -6.11 19.13
C ASP A 530 -3.52 -5.91 19.56
N TYR A 531 -3.06 -4.68 19.44
CA TYR A 531 -1.65 -4.31 19.60
C TYR A 531 -1.56 -2.87 20.10
N CYS A 532 -0.54 -2.57 20.90
CA CYS A 532 -0.26 -1.24 21.43
C CYS A 532 1.19 -0.86 21.14
N SER A 533 1.53 0.43 21.21
CA SER A 533 2.91 0.89 21.02
C SER A 533 3.18 2.17 21.78
N THR A 534 4.45 2.42 22.08
CA THR A 534 4.91 3.76 22.46
C THR A 534 5.39 4.50 21.22
N TYR A 535 4.90 5.71 20.99
CA TYR A 535 5.26 6.57 19.86
C TYR A 535 6.07 7.76 20.36
N TYR A 536 7.07 8.17 19.57
CA TYR A 536 8.00 9.25 19.89
C TYR A 536 8.06 10.22 18.72
N ALA A 537 8.06 11.52 19.02
CA ALA A 537 8.39 12.55 18.03
C ALA A 537 9.92 12.69 17.93
N ASP A 538 10.44 12.82 16.71
CA ASP A 538 11.87 13.08 16.51
C ASP A 538 12.20 14.55 16.78
N GLU A 539 13.42 14.83 17.24
CA GLU A 539 13.89 16.20 17.51
C GLU A 539 14.14 17.01 16.23
N GLU A 540 14.63 16.35 15.16
CA GLU A 540 14.85 16.95 13.83
C GLU A 540 14.11 16.13 12.78
N VAL A 541 13.29 16.81 11.97
CA VAL A 541 12.52 16.20 10.88
C VAL A 541 12.96 16.83 9.56
N ARG A 542 13.39 15.98 8.63
CA ARG A 542 13.81 16.38 7.28
C ARG A 542 13.12 15.49 6.25
N TYR A 543 12.49 16.12 5.27
CA TYR A 543 11.96 15.41 4.11
C TYR A 543 13.10 15.08 3.15
N VAL A 544 13.19 13.81 2.75
CA VAL A 544 14.08 13.33 1.70
C VAL A 544 13.23 12.56 0.69
N GLU A 545 13.22 13.00 -0.57
CA GLU A 545 12.32 12.46 -1.59
C GLU A 545 12.47 10.94 -1.75
N GLY A 546 11.34 10.24 -1.71
CA GLY A 546 11.27 8.79 -1.86
C GLY A 546 11.82 8.00 -0.66
N GLN A 547 12.09 8.63 0.48
CA GLN A 547 12.50 8.01 1.75
C GLN A 547 11.37 8.12 2.79
N GLY A 548 11.46 7.37 3.88
CA GLY A 548 10.46 7.41 4.95
C GLY A 548 10.40 8.77 5.66
N TYR A 549 9.20 9.24 5.97
CA TYR A 549 8.93 10.57 6.51
C TYR A 549 7.88 10.54 7.63
N LEU A 550 8.12 9.71 8.65
CA LEU A 550 7.18 9.57 9.78
C LEU A 550 7.20 10.78 10.73
N GLY A 551 8.32 11.51 10.81
CA GLY A 551 8.55 12.59 11.78
C GLY A 551 8.74 12.09 13.22
N GLY A 552 8.92 10.79 13.41
CA GLY A 552 9.01 10.13 14.70
C GLY A 552 9.30 8.64 14.55
N HIS A 553 9.31 7.95 15.68
CA HIS A 553 9.51 6.50 15.74
C HIS A 553 8.60 5.86 16.80
N ARG A 554 8.73 4.54 16.95
CA ARG A 554 7.91 3.74 17.88
C ARG A 554 8.65 2.52 18.37
N ASP A 555 8.24 2.06 19.54
CA ASP A 555 8.63 0.76 20.08
C ASP A 555 7.93 -0.37 19.33
N PHE A 556 8.63 -1.50 19.17
CA PHE A 556 8.02 -2.76 18.80
C PHE A 556 7.81 -3.60 20.05
N LEU A 557 6.55 -3.92 20.34
CA LEU A 557 6.19 -4.81 21.44
C LEU A 557 5.91 -6.21 20.88
N ASP A 558 6.30 -7.22 21.64
CA ASP A 558 6.09 -8.64 21.31
C ASP A 558 4.73 -9.18 21.81
N ASP A 559 3.90 -8.28 22.34
CA ASP A 559 2.56 -8.56 22.88
C ASP A 559 1.49 -8.02 21.94
N TRP A 560 0.80 -8.95 21.30
CA TRP A 560 -0.08 -8.75 20.16
C TRP A 560 -1.01 -9.95 20.11
N SER A 561 -2.29 -9.69 19.86
CA SER A 561 -3.31 -10.71 19.65
C SER A 561 -4.25 -10.24 18.52
N GLY A 562 -5.34 -10.96 18.29
CA GLY A 562 -6.31 -10.58 17.27
C GLY A 562 -7.75 -10.84 17.71
N TRP A 563 -8.67 -10.11 17.09
CA TRP A 563 -10.10 -10.26 17.34
C TRP A 563 -10.85 -10.54 16.03
N LEU A 564 -11.90 -11.36 16.11
CA LEU A 564 -13.08 -11.21 15.26
C LEU A 564 -14.20 -10.67 16.15
N THR A 565 -14.77 -9.52 15.76
CA THR A 565 -15.87 -8.88 16.50
C THR A 565 -17.12 -8.92 15.63
N ALA A 566 -18.16 -9.61 16.10
CA ALA A 566 -19.46 -9.63 15.44
C ALA A 566 -20.39 -8.58 16.04
N THR A 567 -20.86 -7.68 15.20
CA THR A 567 -21.65 -6.51 15.56
C THR A 567 -23.03 -6.61 14.93
N ASP A 568 -24.07 -6.38 15.73
CA ASP A 568 -25.45 -6.27 15.24
C ASP A 568 -25.61 -5.02 14.35
N ILE A 569 -26.11 -5.21 13.13
CA ILE A 569 -26.22 -4.12 12.15
C ILE A 569 -27.35 -3.11 12.46
N SER A 570 -28.22 -3.41 13.43
CA SER A 570 -29.37 -2.57 13.76
C SER A 570 -29.09 -1.53 14.84
N ASP A 571 -28.12 -1.80 15.72
CA ASP A 571 -27.83 -0.96 16.88
C ASP A 571 -26.34 -0.90 17.29
N GLY A 572 -25.45 -1.66 16.63
CA GLY A 572 -24.03 -1.67 16.95
C GLY A 572 -23.64 -2.52 18.17
N SER A 573 -24.57 -3.26 18.77
CA SER A 573 -24.24 -4.13 19.90
C SER A 573 -23.35 -5.30 19.48
N ILE A 574 -22.33 -5.60 20.28
CA ILE A 574 -21.47 -6.76 20.05
C ILE A 574 -22.24 -8.02 20.41
N ARG A 575 -22.41 -8.93 19.44
CA ARG A 575 -23.06 -10.23 19.63
C ARG A 575 -22.09 -11.26 20.21
N TRP A 576 -20.88 -11.33 19.66
CA TRP A 576 -19.82 -12.19 20.15
C TRP A 576 -18.43 -11.66 19.74
N LYS A 577 -17.40 -12.11 20.44
CA LYS A 577 -15.99 -11.91 20.07
C LYS A 577 -15.26 -13.26 20.07
N TYR A 578 -14.39 -13.45 19.10
CA TYR A 578 -13.42 -14.53 19.05
C TYR A 578 -12.01 -13.94 19.17
N GLN A 579 -11.18 -14.47 20.08
CA GLN A 579 -9.79 -14.04 20.23
C GLN A 579 -8.85 -15.05 19.57
N SER A 580 -7.94 -14.53 18.74
CA SER A 580 -6.81 -15.28 18.22
C SER A 580 -5.54 -14.93 19.00
N GLU A 581 -4.61 -15.88 19.10
CA GLU A 581 -3.29 -15.67 19.71
C GLU A 581 -2.44 -14.65 18.93
N ARG A 582 -2.73 -14.47 17.64
CA ARG A 582 -2.03 -13.51 16.77
C ARG A 582 -3.04 -12.61 16.05
N PRO A 583 -2.62 -11.46 15.50
CA PRO A 583 -3.54 -10.58 14.81
C PRO A 583 -4.37 -11.25 13.70
N MET A 584 -5.60 -10.78 13.52
CA MET A 584 -6.48 -11.21 12.44
C MET A 584 -6.39 -10.20 11.30
N VAL A 585 -5.61 -10.52 10.26
CA VAL A 585 -5.41 -9.64 9.09
C VAL A 585 -5.83 -10.27 7.76
N ALA A 586 -6.12 -11.57 7.74
CA ALA A 586 -6.72 -12.24 6.58
C ALA A 586 -8.15 -11.73 6.32
N ALA A 587 -8.63 -11.96 5.11
CA ALA A 587 -10.02 -11.70 4.79
C ALA A 587 -10.97 -12.55 5.64
N VAL A 588 -12.09 -11.95 6.03
CA VAL A 588 -13.25 -12.64 6.57
C VAL A 588 -14.29 -12.78 5.47
N THR A 589 -14.98 -13.93 5.41
CA THR A 589 -16.06 -14.19 4.45
C THR A 589 -17.24 -14.82 5.16
N THR A 590 -18.44 -14.35 4.87
CA THR A 590 -19.70 -14.91 5.41
C THR A 590 -20.41 -15.70 4.31
N THR A 591 -21.18 -16.72 4.68
CA THR A 591 -21.86 -17.59 3.70
C THR A 591 -23.32 -17.85 4.04
N GLY A 592 -24.15 -18.12 3.04
CA GLY A 592 -25.55 -18.54 3.19
C GLY A 592 -25.73 -19.84 3.99
N GLY A 593 -24.66 -20.60 4.18
CA GLY A 593 -24.60 -21.74 5.10
C GLY A 593 -24.56 -21.37 6.59
N GLY A 594 -24.59 -20.08 6.93
CA GLY A 594 -24.52 -19.59 8.32
C GLY A 594 -23.11 -19.63 8.90
N LEU A 595 -22.08 -19.52 8.05
CA LEU A 595 -20.69 -19.59 8.46
C LEU A 595 -19.96 -18.26 8.31
N VAL A 596 -19.00 -18.04 9.21
CA VAL A 596 -17.88 -17.09 9.07
C VAL A 596 -16.63 -17.90 8.76
N LEU A 597 -15.97 -17.60 7.65
CA LEU A 597 -14.69 -18.16 7.24
C LEU A 597 -13.60 -17.12 7.53
N ALA A 598 -12.55 -17.52 8.26
CA ALA A 598 -11.46 -16.62 8.64
C ALA A 598 -10.11 -17.36 8.67
N GLY A 599 -9.03 -16.57 8.57
CA GLY A 599 -7.66 -17.06 8.62
C GLY A 599 -6.88 -16.39 9.74
N GLU A 600 -6.06 -17.16 10.44
CA GLU A 600 -5.22 -16.68 11.53
C GLU A 600 -3.76 -16.59 11.11
N LEU A 601 -3.02 -15.64 11.71
CA LEU A 601 -1.56 -15.58 11.57
C LEU A 601 -0.82 -16.72 12.30
N THR A 602 -1.53 -17.54 13.06
CA THR A 602 -1.02 -18.85 13.55
C THR A 602 -1.02 -19.92 12.46
N GLY A 603 -1.60 -19.62 11.29
CA GLY A 603 -1.74 -20.48 10.12
C GLY A 603 -3.01 -21.33 10.09
N SER A 604 -3.91 -21.15 11.06
CA SER A 604 -5.19 -21.85 11.04
C SER A 604 -6.19 -21.17 10.11
N PHE A 605 -6.78 -21.96 9.20
CA PHE A 605 -8.07 -21.66 8.60
C PHE A 605 -9.17 -22.13 9.56
N ILE A 606 -10.16 -21.27 9.83
CA ILE A 606 -11.28 -21.57 10.73
C ILE A 606 -12.62 -21.27 10.05
N ALA A 607 -13.63 -22.09 10.36
CA ALA A 607 -15.03 -21.81 10.06
C ALA A 607 -15.81 -21.74 11.38
N LEU A 608 -16.52 -20.64 11.59
CA LEU A 608 -17.32 -20.38 12.78
C LEU A 608 -18.80 -20.31 12.44
N ASP A 609 -19.65 -20.66 13.39
CA ASP A 609 -21.08 -20.36 13.34
C ASP A 609 -21.30 -18.84 13.41
N VAL A 610 -22.07 -18.27 12.47
CA VAL A 610 -22.24 -16.81 12.36
C VAL A 610 -23.04 -16.21 13.52
N GLU A 611 -23.93 -16.96 14.16
CA GLU A 611 -24.80 -16.47 15.23
C GLU A 611 -24.09 -16.47 16.58
N SER A 612 -23.25 -17.48 16.83
CA SER A 612 -22.63 -17.73 18.14
C SER A 612 -21.13 -17.48 18.21
N GLY A 613 -20.43 -17.47 17.06
CA GLY A 613 -18.97 -17.44 17.01
C GLY A 613 -18.30 -18.76 17.44
N GLU A 614 -19.05 -19.86 17.54
CA GLU A 614 -18.48 -21.18 17.84
C GLU A 614 -17.62 -21.67 16.67
N VAL A 615 -16.37 -22.06 16.93
CA VAL A 615 -15.48 -22.66 15.92
C VAL A 615 -15.94 -24.08 15.60
N LEU A 616 -16.47 -24.29 14.40
CA LEU A 616 -16.99 -25.58 13.93
C LEU A 616 -15.95 -26.40 13.17
N TYR A 617 -14.95 -25.73 12.59
CA TYR A 617 -13.87 -26.34 11.84
C TYR A 617 -12.58 -25.55 12.03
N ARG A 618 -11.45 -26.27 12.05
CA ARG A 618 -10.11 -25.72 12.11
C ARG A 618 -9.14 -26.59 11.34
N PHE A 619 -8.33 -25.99 10.49
CA PHE A 619 -7.29 -26.67 9.73
C PHE A 619 -6.00 -25.85 9.72
N GLN A 620 -4.85 -26.49 9.99
CA GLN A 620 -3.54 -25.84 9.94
C GLN A 620 -3.01 -25.87 8.50
N THR A 621 -2.90 -24.69 7.88
CA THR A 621 -2.48 -24.53 6.48
C THR A 621 -0.98 -24.68 6.27
N GLY A 622 -0.19 -24.61 7.35
CA GLY A 622 1.27 -24.72 7.31
C GLY A 622 2.01 -23.38 7.22
N GLY A 623 1.27 -22.28 7.12
CA GLY A 623 1.81 -20.92 7.14
C GLY A 623 0.76 -19.90 7.59
N PRO A 624 1.18 -18.72 8.08
CA PRO A 624 0.28 -17.61 8.41
C PRO A 624 -0.69 -17.25 7.27
N MET A 625 -1.85 -16.69 7.61
CA MET A 625 -2.85 -16.26 6.62
C MET A 625 -3.02 -14.75 6.64
N ALA A 626 -2.80 -14.11 5.49
CA ALA A 626 -2.92 -12.66 5.30
C ALA A 626 -3.68 -12.27 4.01
N GLY A 627 -3.94 -13.23 3.12
CA GLY A 627 -4.66 -13.00 1.87
C GLY A 627 -6.17 -13.17 1.97
N GLY A 628 -6.79 -13.36 0.82
CA GLY A 628 -8.23 -13.57 0.68
C GLY A 628 -8.69 -14.99 1.00
N ILE A 629 -9.97 -15.09 1.32
CA ILE A 629 -10.75 -16.32 1.37
C ILE A 629 -11.90 -16.12 0.38
N SER A 630 -12.06 -17.07 -0.53
CA SER A 630 -13.07 -17.02 -1.58
C SER A 630 -13.85 -18.32 -1.58
N THR A 631 -15.16 -18.27 -1.81
CA THR A 631 -15.98 -19.47 -2.03
C THR A 631 -16.69 -19.36 -3.36
N TYR A 632 -16.78 -20.48 -4.07
CA TYR A 632 -17.20 -20.54 -5.47
C TYR A 632 -17.79 -21.92 -5.75
N GLU A 633 -18.42 -22.08 -6.91
CA GLU A 633 -19.02 -23.34 -7.35
C GLU A 633 -18.38 -23.79 -8.66
N VAL A 634 -18.07 -25.09 -8.76
CA VAL A 634 -17.68 -25.73 -10.03
C VAL A 634 -18.48 -27.00 -10.17
N ASP A 635 -19.16 -27.17 -11.31
CA ASP A 635 -20.00 -28.34 -11.62
C ASP A 635 -21.02 -28.69 -10.53
N GLY A 636 -21.64 -27.67 -9.91
CA GLY A 636 -22.65 -27.85 -8.87
C GLY A 636 -22.11 -28.22 -7.49
N LYS A 637 -20.79 -28.10 -7.28
CA LYS A 637 -20.13 -28.36 -6.00
C LYS A 637 -19.45 -27.09 -5.48
N GLN A 638 -19.70 -26.76 -4.21
CA GLN A 638 -19.09 -25.63 -3.52
C GLN A 638 -17.67 -25.95 -3.07
N TYR A 639 -16.77 -25.00 -3.32
CA TYR A 639 -15.40 -25.00 -2.88
C TYR A 639 -15.07 -23.74 -2.07
N ILE A 640 -14.02 -23.81 -1.26
CA ILE A 640 -13.43 -22.68 -0.54
C ILE A 640 -11.94 -22.65 -0.87
N ALA A 641 -11.45 -21.52 -1.34
CA ALA A 641 -10.03 -21.25 -1.52
C ALA A 641 -9.50 -20.33 -0.43
N VAL A 642 -8.33 -20.65 0.09
CA VAL A 642 -7.66 -19.83 1.11
C VAL A 642 -6.20 -19.59 0.73
N ALA A 643 -5.74 -18.36 0.91
CA ALA A 643 -4.35 -17.97 0.73
C ALA A 643 -3.56 -18.04 2.05
N SER A 644 -2.46 -18.80 2.05
CA SER A 644 -1.53 -18.96 3.17
C SER A 644 -0.10 -18.66 2.71
N GLY A 645 0.66 -17.92 3.50
CA GLY A 645 2.01 -17.48 3.18
C GLY A 645 2.41 -16.22 3.94
N ASP A 646 3.58 -15.69 3.63
CA ASP A 646 4.22 -14.60 4.37
C ASP A 646 3.28 -13.39 4.53
N PRO A 647 2.87 -13.04 5.76
CA PRO A 647 1.94 -11.95 6.03
C PRO A 647 2.65 -10.60 6.08
N LEU A 648 3.98 -10.60 5.87
CA LEU A 648 5.02 -9.60 6.11
C LEU A 648 5.87 -9.89 7.34
N ILE A 649 7.18 -9.65 7.20
CA ILE A 649 8.20 -9.88 8.24
C ILE A 649 7.88 -9.23 9.60
N ARG A 650 7.11 -8.12 9.61
CA ARG A 650 6.69 -7.42 10.84
C ARG A 650 5.69 -8.23 11.68
N TRP A 651 5.11 -9.28 11.10
CA TRP A 651 4.09 -10.11 11.71
C TRP A 651 4.53 -11.56 11.86
N VAL A 652 5.82 -11.82 12.00
CA VAL A 652 6.36 -13.16 12.24
C VAL A 652 7.38 -13.15 13.38
N LYS A 653 7.09 -13.89 14.46
CA LYS A 653 7.96 -13.97 15.65
C LYS A 653 9.09 -14.99 15.53
N ASP A 654 8.91 -16.01 14.67
CA ASP A 654 9.73 -17.24 14.69
C ASP A 654 10.36 -17.59 13.33
N GLY A 655 10.36 -16.66 12.36
CA GLY A 655 10.89 -16.89 11.01
C GLY A 655 10.10 -17.88 10.15
N HIS A 656 8.97 -18.39 10.63
CA HIS A 656 8.04 -19.24 9.86
C HIS A 656 7.14 -18.38 8.96
N ASN A 657 7.69 -17.91 7.84
CA ASN A 657 6.92 -17.10 6.88
C ASN A 657 5.92 -17.96 6.07
N GLY A 658 6.14 -19.28 6.01
CA GLY A 658 5.33 -20.19 5.19
C GLY A 658 5.57 -19.99 3.69
N SER A 659 5.47 -21.05 2.89
CA SER A 659 5.48 -20.91 1.43
C SER A 659 4.15 -20.36 0.95
N ALA A 660 4.16 -19.44 -0.02
CA ALA A 660 2.94 -18.99 -0.69
C ALA A 660 2.15 -20.19 -1.26
N THR A 661 0.96 -20.42 -0.73
CA THR A 661 0.15 -21.61 -0.95
C THR A 661 -1.33 -21.27 -1.03
N ILE A 662 -2.02 -21.85 -2.01
CA ILE A 662 -3.49 -21.87 -2.07
C ILE A 662 -3.97 -23.26 -1.63
N LEU A 663 -4.87 -23.31 -0.65
CA LEU A 663 -5.54 -24.55 -0.25
C LEU A 663 -7.01 -24.50 -0.65
N ILE A 664 -7.48 -25.59 -1.23
CA ILE A 664 -8.85 -25.74 -1.73
C ILE A 664 -9.58 -26.76 -0.87
N PHE A 665 -10.68 -26.36 -0.27
CA PHE A 665 -11.53 -27.18 0.58
C PHE A 665 -12.89 -27.43 -0.07
N ALA A 666 -13.45 -28.60 0.17
CA ALA A 666 -14.84 -28.92 -0.14
C ALA A 666 -15.34 -30.06 0.74
N LEU A 667 -16.64 -30.34 0.68
CA LEU A 667 -17.19 -31.57 1.26
C LEU A 667 -16.69 -32.80 0.46
N PRO A 668 -16.53 -33.96 1.11
CA PRO A 668 -16.26 -35.21 0.41
C PRO A 668 -17.41 -35.55 -0.55
N ASN A 669 -17.08 -36.18 -1.68
CA ASN A 669 -18.05 -36.70 -2.65
C ASN A 669 -18.93 -37.80 -2.08
#